data_AF-A0A0V1HR67-F1
#
_entry.id   AF-A0A0V1HR67-F1
#
_cell.length_a   1.000
_cell.length_b   1.000
_cell.length_c   1.000
_cell.angle_alpha   90.00
_cell.angle_beta   90.00
_cell.angle_gamma   90.00
#
_symmetry.space_group_name_H-M   'P 1'
#
loop_
_entity.id
_entity.type
_entity.pdbx_description
1 polymer ?
#
loop_
_entity_poly.entity_id
_entity_poly.type
_entity_poly.pdbx_seq_one_letter_code
_entity_poly.pdbx_strand_id
1 'polypeptide(L)'
;MDKLTQYLSSIKPYRDCDFIDRLNSFYTVIGTVCFAVLVSGWSFVGTPIQCWFPAYFKGWWIQYSLDYCYVQNTYFLPFTKSMPLKNYWDLIRNPIDIPESVEKREERLIGYYQWVPFILALVAVCFWMPMAFWRALNMHSVIIDNLDLYVSIFVKTMLQPIVNFNYTQRFILHDFKSISVKTVCDMTSIVEHVEPLSRQKNVDKIAQLLDHSTVLSARLHGRNLFTGRYILLLYLAVKIYYVINAVMLFFMLQHFLGVEDSFWGARVFYNLVYGRQWEETGNFPRVTICDFEVRELGNVHRHSVQCVLMINMFNEKIFLFFWWWFVILAVLNFVNLLCWIASIIFDSFNSSYVISYLEDSARLEMSENEFLLNIEDFVKTCLQPDGMFLLRLIGTNSGDIVSKELVNSLWNRYISRKKSNPKQLDDDQSLSEENQPILQNYGDNNNNNDGPFTDDSASSSREDFKESSLYTDHLHQRAANLHANLKSIIRLKFIHLPIQCWVPAQFTGAWEQYTENYCFVQNTYFLQLTNQIPVDYVERDSREIGYYQWVPFILALQAFLFYLPCLIWRLTNWYSGISVLGITNMAVDAGNMDHETRKKNVKTVAQHIRQSLYLQRELSTSGKLFGFLIYGKHYGIYVTGLYLLIKFLYILNVVCQFLILNRFLGAQYTFWGFEILRDLAYGREWQESGHFPRVTMCDFDVRVLGNLHRWTVQCVLMINMFNEKIYLFLWWWFFIISIFTFLNFFYWIFVSFNQNMQVNFISRYLRVSDKISDTLPEQRRVSKFVRRELRPDGVFLLRIIASNAGDIIATELIKDLWTVYDAKQNHPTPPPVQSKKNMNYDKNDQSPYKEEKMPLAGSH
;
A
#
# COMPACT_ATOMS: atom_id res chain seq x y z
N MET A 1 -23.66 -2.56 3.96
CA MET A 1 -22.19 -2.48 4.19
C MET A 1 -21.60 -3.85 4.44
N ASP A 2 -22.23 -4.71 5.24
CA ASP A 2 -21.71 -6.05 5.60
C ASP A 2 -21.52 -7.00 4.40
N LYS A 3 -22.42 -6.96 3.42
CA LYS A 3 -22.20 -7.69 2.15
C LYS A 3 -21.00 -7.16 1.38
N LEU A 4 -20.80 -5.84 1.36
CA LEU A 4 -19.67 -5.21 0.65
C LEU A 4 -18.33 -5.55 1.34
N THR A 5 -18.28 -5.55 2.67
CA THR A 5 -17.10 -5.97 3.43
C THR A 5 -16.84 -7.47 3.31
N GLN A 6 -17.88 -8.31 3.24
CA GLN A 6 -17.75 -9.73 2.93
C GLN A 6 -17.20 -9.96 1.51
N TYR A 7 -17.71 -9.22 0.51
CA TYR A 7 -17.17 -9.26 -0.85
C TYR A 7 -15.71 -8.76 -0.89
N LEU A 8 -15.39 -7.61 -0.31
CA LEU A 8 -14.03 -7.06 -0.28
C LEU A 8 -13.05 -7.95 0.49
N SER A 9 -13.48 -8.60 1.57
CA SER A 9 -12.63 -9.54 2.34
C SER A 9 -12.42 -10.89 1.65
N SER A 10 -13.30 -11.27 0.72
CA SER A 10 -13.10 -12.45 -0.13
C SER A 10 -12.01 -12.24 -1.19
N ILE A 11 -11.77 -10.98 -1.58
CA ILE A 11 -10.74 -10.62 -2.55
C ILE A 11 -9.42 -10.52 -1.77
N LYS A 12 -8.58 -11.55 -1.85
CA LYS A 12 -7.24 -11.56 -1.22
C LYS A 12 -6.17 -11.24 -2.26
N PRO A 13 -5.13 -10.45 -1.90
CA PRO A 13 -4.01 -10.22 -2.77
C PRO A 13 -3.29 -11.54 -3.04
N TYR A 14 -2.91 -11.73 -4.29
CA TYR A 14 -2.28 -12.96 -4.71
C TYR A 14 -0.80 -13.01 -4.33
N ARG A 15 -0.28 -14.22 -4.04
CA ARG A 15 1.08 -14.45 -3.50
C ARG A 15 2.10 -14.91 -4.55
N ASP A 16 1.66 -15.11 -5.78
CA ASP A 16 2.48 -15.51 -6.94
C ASP A 16 3.21 -14.32 -7.60
N CYS A 17 3.22 -13.13 -6.97
CA CYS A 17 3.77 -11.89 -7.51
C CYS A 17 4.36 -10.97 -6.43
N ASP A 18 5.11 -9.96 -6.89
CA ASP A 18 5.71 -8.95 -6.02
C ASP A 18 4.68 -7.99 -5.42
N PHE A 19 5.11 -7.17 -4.47
CA PHE A 19 4.30 -6.09 -3.89
C PHE A 19 3.82 -5.08 -4.96
N ILE A 20 4.69 -4.65 -5.88
CA ILE A 20 4.35 -3.68 -6.91
C ILE A 20 3.26 -4.22 -7.84
N ASP A 21 3.27 -5.52 -8.17
CA ASP A 21 2.21 -6.11 -8.99
C ASP A 21 0.87 -6.09 -8.28
N ARG A 22 0.86 -6.42 -6.98
CA ARG A 22 -0.34 -6.30 -6.13
C ARG A 22 -0.85 -4.86 -6.09
N LEU A 23 0.04 -3.87 -6.06
CA LEU A 23 -0.33 -2.45 -6.14
C LEU A 23 -1.10 -2.10 -7.40
N ASN A 24 -0.66 -2.61 -8.55
CA ASN A 24 -1.32 -2.40 -9.83
C ASN A 24 -2.60 -3.23 -9.96
N SER A 25 -2.52 -4.55 -9.84
CA SER A 25 -3.62 -5.46 -10.22
C SER A 25 -4.72 -5.60 -9.18
N PHE A 26 -4.43 -5.26 -7.92
CA PHE A 26 -5.38 -5.44 -6.81
C PHE A 26 -5.79 -4.09 -6.22
N TYR A 27 -4.84 -3.33 -5.67
CA TYR A 27 -5.17 -2.09 -4.95
C TYR A 27 -5.70 -1.00 -5.88
N THR A 28 -5.06 -0.79 -7.03
CA THR A 28 -5.51 0.21 -8.02
C THR A 28 -6.84 -0.18 -8.65
N VAL A 29 -7.05 -1.47 -8.96
CA VAL A 29 -8.32 -2.00 -9.50
C VAL A 29 -9.47 -1.77 -8.51
N ILE A 30 -9.32 -2.21 -7.25
CA ILE A 30 -10.35 -2.02 -6.23
C ILE A 30 -10.65 -0.53 -6.00
N GLY A 31 -9.60 0.29 -5.87
CA GLY A 31 -9.76 1.73 -5.71
C GLY A 31 -10.55 2.36 -6.85
N THR A 32 -10.19 2.03 -8.09
CA THR A 32 -10.84 2.57 -9.29
C THR A 32 -12.29 2.10 -9.42
N VAL A 33 -12.59 0.83 -9.13
CA VAL A 33 -13.97 0.31 -9.09
C VAL A 33 -14.80 1.01 -8.01
N CYS A 34 -14.24 1.26 -6.82
CA CYS A 34 -14.93 2.00 -5.78
C CYS A 34 -15.26 3.44 -6.20
N PHE A 35 -14.35 4.13 -6.89
CA PHE A 35 -14.62 5.46 -7.45
C PHE A 35 -15.66 5.43 -8.56
N ALA A 36 -15.60 4.44 -9.46
CA ALA A 36 -16.60 4.27 -10.52
C ALA A 36 -18.02 4.10 -9.94
N VAL A 37 -18.18 3.23 -8.94
CA VAL A 37 -19.47 3.03 -8.24
C VAL A 37 -19.93 4.31 -7.55
N LEU A 38 -19.01 5.07 -6.93
CA LEU A 38 -19.34 6.34 -6.28
C LEU A 38 -19.86 7.37 -7.29
N VAL A 39 -19.19 7.55 -8.42
CA VAL A 39 -19.61 8.50 -9.47
C VAL A 39 -20.94 8.06 -10.09
N SER A 40 -21.13 6.76 -10.35
CA SER A 40 -22.41 6.23 -10.82
C SER A 40 -23.53 6.52 -9.84
N GLY A 41 -23.31 6.34 -8.53
CA GLY A 41 -24.31 6.63 -7.51
C GLY A 41 -24.82 8.07 -7.57
N TRP A 42 -23.94 9.04 -7.83
CA TRP A 42 -24.33 10.45 -8.01
C TRP A 42 -24.99 10.73 -9.35
N SER A 43 -24.57 10.04 -10.41
CA SER A 43 -25.09 10.24 -11.76
C SER A 43 -26.52 9.70 -11.93
N PHE A 44 -26.88 8.65 -11.18
CA PHE A 44 -28.19 7.98 -11.30
C PHE A 44 -29.20 8.32 -10.19
N VAL A 45 -28.75 8.72 -9.00
CA VAL A 45 -29.66 9.01 -7.85
C VAL A 45 -29.93 10.51 -7.70
N GLY A 46 -29.03 11.38 -8.20
CA GLY A 46 -29.18 12.83 -8.15
C GLY A 46 -29.71 13.45 -9.45
N THR A 47 -29.96 14.77 -9.44
CA THR A 47 -30.17 15.55 -10.68
C THR A 47 -28.81 16.06 -11.18
N PRO A 48 -28.26 15.52 -12.29
CA PRO A 48 -26.88 15.80 -12.69
C PRO A 48 -26.69 17.22 -13.26
N ILE A 49 -27.75 17.80 -13.80
CA ILE A 49 -27.79 19.12 -14.44
C ILE A 49 -29.07 19.86 -14.03
N GLN A 50 -28.96 21.16 -13.80
CA GLN A 50 -30.11 22.07 -13.64
C GLN A 50 -29.90 23.30 -14.51
N CYS A 51 -30.95 23.79 -15.18
CA CYS A 51 -30.82 24.87 -16.16
C CYS A 51 -31.82 26.01 -15.92
N TRP A 52 -31.42 27.21 -16.35
CA TRP A 52 -32.23 28.41 -16.32
C TRP A 52 -33.11 28.50 -17.59
N PHE A 53 -34.33 27.95 -17.52
CA PHE A 53 -35.28 27.96 -18.64
C PHE A 53 -36.08 29.26 -18.74
N PRO A 54 -36.63 29.64 -19.90
CA PRO A 54 -37.58 30.74 -19.97
C PRO A 54 -38.82 30.51 -19.07
N ALA A 55 -39.40 31.56 -18.51
CA ALA A 55 -40.47 31.46 -17.49
C ALA A 55 -41.75 30.71 -17.95
N TYR A 56 -41.98 30.66 -19.27
CA TYR A 56 -43.13 29.97 -19.88
C TYR A 56 -42.96 28.45 -19.97
N PHE A 57 -41.74 27.91 -19.79
CA PHE A 57 -41.53 26.47 -19.68
C PHE A 57 -42.12 25.98 -18.35
N LYS A 58 -42.98 24.96 -18.40
CA LYS A 58 -43.64 24.37 -17.23
C LYS A 58 -43.65 22.85 -17.29
N GLY A 59 -43.60 22.21 -16.12
CA GLY A 59 -43.77 20.76 -15.97
C GLY A 59 -42.84 19.94 -16.86
N TRP A 60 -43.42 19.17 -17.77
CA TRP A 60 -42.67 18.23 -18.63
C TRP A 60 -41.71 18.91 -19.61
N TRP A 61 -41.93 20.18 -19.99
CA TRP A 61 -41.02 20.90 -20.89
C TRP A 61 -39.64 21.08 -20.24
N ILE A 62 -39.62 21.34 -18.93
CA ILE A 62 -38.40 21.49 -18.15
C ILE A 62 -37.69 20.14 -18.07
N GLN A 63 -38.39 19.06 -17.70
CA GLN A 63 -37.79 17.72 -17.59
C GLN A 63 -37.22 17.24 -18.92
N TYR A 64 -37.99 17.36 -20.01
CA TYR A 64 -37.52 17.02 -21.36
C TYR A 64 -36.27 17.81 -21.73
N SER A 65 -36.26 19.13 -21.49
CA SER A 65 -35.13 19.98 -21.88
C SER A 65 -33.90 19.72 -21.01
N LEU A 66 -34.08 19.39 -19.73
CA LEU A 66 -32.98 18.95 -18.85
C LEU A 66 -32.35 17.65 -19.37
N ASP A 67 -33.16 16.65 -19.73
CA ASP A 67 -32.68 15.38 -20.27
C ASP A 67 -32.02 15.58 -21.63
N TYR A 68 -32.59 16.43 -22.49
CA TYR A 68 -32.01 16.80 -23.78
C TYR A 68 -30.62 17.43 -23.59
N CYS A 69 -30.51 18.44 -22.71
CA CYS A 69 -29.24 19.10 -22.42
C CYS A 69 -28.23 18.18 -21.76
N TYR A 70 -28.69 17.21 -20.97
CA TYR A 70 -27.81 16.20 -20.41
C TYR A 70 -27.22 15.32 -21.51
N VAL A 71 -28.01 14.93 -22.53
CA VAL A 71 -27.61 14.01 -23.62
C VAL A 71 -26.82 14.70 -24.74
N GLN A 72 -27.21 15.90 -25.17
CA GLN A 72 -26.67 16.59 -26.36
C GLN A 72 -25.35 17.34 -26.14
N ASN A 73 -24.67 17.09 -25.02
CA ASN A 73 -23.48 17.80 -24.56
C ASN A 73 -23.72 19.30 -24.34
N THR A 74 -22.82 19.95 -23.60
CA THR A 74 -22.89 21.38 -23.32
C THR A 74 -21.56 22.04 -23.63
N TYR A 75 -21.51 23.36 -23.81
CA TYR A 75 -20.25 24.06 -24.08
C TYR A 75 -20.00 25.15 -23.05
N PHE A 76 -18.72 25.45 -22.82
CA PHE A 76 -18.32 26.48 -21.87
C PHE A 76 -18.02 27.80 -22.59
N LEU A 77 -18.54 28.89 -22.02
CA LEU A 77 -18.20 30.26 -22.39
C LEU A 77 -17.64 30.99 -21.17
N PRO A 78 -16.40 31.48 -21.23
CA PRO A 78 -15.82 32.21 -20.10
C PRO A 78 -16.63 33.47 -19.79
N PHE A 79 -16.78 33.77 -18.50
CA PHE A 79 -17.24 35.06 -18.04
C PHE A 79 -16.05 36.02 -18.19
N THR A 80 -15.98 36.75 -19.31
CA THR A 80 -15.00 37.84 -19.41
C THR A 80 -15.26 38.81 -18.25
N LYS A 81 -14.32 38.92 -17.30
CA LYS A 81 -14.29 40.06 -16.37
C LYS A 81 -14.38 41.31 -17.25
N SER A 82 -15.38 42.13 -16.96
CA SER A 82 -15.62 43.40 -17.63
C SER A 82 -14.28 44.11 -17.86
N MET A 83 -13.99 44.38 -19.13
CA MET A 83 -12.96 45.37 -19.47
C MET A 83 -13.32 46.65 -18.71
N PRO A 84 -12.37 47.36 -18.06
CA PRO A 84 -12.68 48.55 -17.30
C PRO A 84 -13.41 49.54 -18.23
N LEU A 85 -14.71 49.70 -17.96
CA LEU A 85 -15.62 50.54 -18.73
C LEU A 85 -15.14 51.98 -18.62
N LYS A 86 -14.50 52.50 -19.67
CA LYS A 86 -14.22 53.94 -19.76
C LYS A 86 -15.46 54.73 -20.18
N ASN A 87 -16.41 54.14 -20.92
CA ASN A 87 -17.61 54.83 -21.41
C ASN A 87 -18.85 53.92 -21.54
N TYR A 88 -20.04 54.51 -21.39
CA TYR A 88 -21.37 53.90 -21.57
C TYR A 88 -21.58 53.25 -22.96
N TRP A 89 -20.96 53.78 -24.02
CA TRP A 89 -21.10 53.30 -25.41
C TRP A 89 -20.27 52.05 -25.75
N ASP A 90 -19.42 51.56 -24.84
CA ASP A 90 -18.71 50.29 -25.00
C ASP A 90 -19.57 49.08 -24.58
N LEU A 91 -20.67 49.33 -23.85
CA LEU A 91 -21.69 48.33 -23.47
C LEU A 91 -22.48 47.81 -24.68
N ILE A 92 -22.61 48.62 -25.73
CA ILE A 92 -23.42 48.31 -26.94
C ILE A 92 -22.56 47.67 -28.04
N ARG A 93 -21.23 47.86 -28.00
CA ARG A 93 -20.31 47.41 -29.07
C ARG A 93 -19.70 46.03 -28.88
N ASN A 94 -19.66 45.54 -27.65
CA ASN A 94 -19.17 44.20 -27.32
C ASN A 94 -20.22 43.41 -26.51
N PRO A 95 -21.42 43.15 -27.05
CA PRO A 95 -22.19 42.02 -26.54
C PRO A 95 -21.29 40.77 -26.64
N ILE A 96 -21.35 39.89 -25.64
CA ILE A 96 -20.71 38.59 -25.78
C ILE A 96 -21.57 37.84 -26.81
N ASP A 97 -21.27 38.05 -28.08
CA ASP A 97 -21.91 37.29 -29.15
C ASP A 97 -21.51 35.84 -28.92
N ILE A 98 -22.50 35.03 -28.55
CA ILE A 98 -22.39 33.58 -28.67
C ILE A 98 -21.97 33.37 -30.12
N PRO A 99 -20.78 32.77 -30.40
CA PRO A 99 -20.24 32.76 -31.75
C PRO A 99 -21.32 32.29 -32.73
N GLU A 100 -21.65 33.12 -33.72
CA GLU A 100 -22.67 32.83 -34.73
C GLU A 100 -22.29 31.57 -35.54
N SER A 101 -20.98 31.31 -35.67
CA SER A 101 -20.45 30.09 -36.28
C SER A 101 -20.68 28.88 -35.38
N VAL A 102 -21.53 27.95 -35.84
CA VAL A 102 -21.80 26.65 -35.19
C VAL A 102 -20.51 25.84 -34.99
N GLU A 103 -19.58 25.87 -35.96
CA GLU A 103 -18.32 25.11 -35.93
C GLU A 103 -17.44 25.44 -34.71
N LYS A 104 -17.27 26.73 -34.37
CA LYS A 104 -16.48 27.15 -33.18
C LYS A 104 -17.15 26.78 -31.85
N ARG A 105 -18.47 26.53 -31.86
CA ARG A 105 -19.24 26.10 -30.69
C ARG A 105 -19.11 24.60 -30.50
N GLU A 106 -19.16 23.84 -31.61
CA GLU A 106 -18.94 22.40 -31.63
C GLU A 106 -17.53 22.00 -31.17
N GLU A 107 -16.50 22.78 -31.53
CA GLU A 107 -15.12 22.59 -31.05
C GLU A 107 -14.97 22.71 -29.52
N ARG A 108 -15.93 23.33 -28.82
CA ARG A 108 -15.92 23.54 -27.36
C ARG A 108 -16.93 22.70 -26.60
N LEU A 109 -17.50 21.68 -27.24
CA LEU A 109 -18.46 20.78 -26.61
C LEU A 109 -17.79 19.91 -25.54
N ILE A 110 -18.47 19.78 -24.42
CA ILE A 110 -18.08 19.07 -23.23
C ILE A 110 -19.14 18.00 -22.98
N GLY A 111 -18.74 16.75 -23.18
CA GLY A 111 -19.57 15.56 -22.98
C GLY A 111 -18.93 14.47 -22.11
N TYR A 112 -17.70 14.69 -21.63
CA TYR A 112 -16.93 13.65 -20.94
C TYR A 112 -17.63 13.15 -19.66
N TYR A 113 -18.40 14.00 -18.97
CA TYR A 113 -19.02 13.67 -17.68
C TYR A 113 -19.99 12.48 -17.76
N GLN A 114 -20.62 12.27 -18.92
CA GLN A 114 -21.49 11.12 -19.19
C GLN A 114 -20.72 9.79 -19.18
N TRP A 115 -19.45 9.83 -19.57
CA TRP A 115 -18.62 8.65 -19.84
C TRP A 115 -17.67 8.28 -18.69
N VAL A 116 -17.54 9.15 -17.68
CA VAL A 116 -16.60 8.98 -16.56
C VAL A 116 -16.70 7.61 -15.90
N PRO A 117 -17.89 7.06 -15.55
CA PRO A 117 -17.97 5.75 -14.90
C PRO A 117 -17.42 4.61 -15.77
N PHE A 118 -17.68 4.67 -17.09
CA PHE A 118 -17.24 3.65 -18.04
C PHE A 118 -15.74 3.71 -18.26
N ILE A 119 -15.17 4.92 -18.35
CA ILE A 119 -13.71 5.09 -18.44
C ILE A 119 -13.02 4.57 -17.19
N LEU A 120 -13.53 4.87 -15.99
CA LEU A 120 -12.95 4.33 -14.76
C LEU A 120 -13.03 2.79 -14.71
N ALA A 121 -14.13 2.20 -15.19
CA ALA A 121 -14.23 0.74 -15.32
C ALA A 121 -13.20 0.18 -16.33
N LEU A 122 -12.99 0.85 -17.47
CA LEU A 122 -11.98 0.46 -18.46
C LEU A 122 -10.57 0.52 -17.87
N VAL A 123 -10.23 1.58 -17.15
CA VAL A 123 -8.95 1.71 -16.43
C VAL A 123 -8.74 0.52 -15.47
N ALA A 124 -9.78 0.14 -14.72
CA ALA A 124 -9.70 -1.00 -13.80
C ALA A 124 -9.42 -2.32 -14.55
N VAL A 125 -10.03 -2.54 -15.71
CA VAL A 125 -9.77 -3.71 -16.57
C VAL A 125 -8.33 -3.71 -17.09
N CYS A 126 -7.83 -2.56 -17.54
CA CYS A 126 -6.46 -2.43 -18.05
C CYS A 126 -5.40 -2.81 -17.00
N PHE A 127 -5.61 -2.45 -15.73
CA PHE A 127 -4.70 -2.84 -14.64
C PHE A 127 -4.86 -4.31 -14.19
N TRP A 128 -6.02 -4.91 -14.40
CA TRP A 128 -6.28 -6.32 -14.06
C TRP A 128 -5.73 -7.30 -15.11
N MET A 129 -5.82 -6.94 -16.39
CA MET A 129 -5.47 -7.79 -17.54
C MET A 129 -4.06 -8.44 -17.48
N PRO A 130 -2.95 -7.71 -17.20
CA PRO A 130 -1.62 -8.33 -17.17
C PRO A 130 -1.49 -9.45 -16.14
N MET A 131 -2.19 -9.35 -15.00
CA MET A 131 -2.19 -10.39 -13.98
C MET A 131 -3.03 -11.61 -14.39
N ALA A 132 -4.14 -11.38 -15.08
CA ALA A 132 -4.92 -12.46 -15.69
C ALA A 132 -4.09 -13.22 -16.73
N PHE A 133 -3.32 -12.49 -17.55
CA PHE A 133 -2.42 -13.05 -18.55
C PHE A 133 -1.27 -13.88 -17.95
N TRP A 134 -0.58 -13.35 -16.94
CA TRP A 134 0.45 -14.07 -16.18
C TRP A 134 -0.05 -15.45 -15.72
N ARG A 135 -1.29 -15.51 -15.23
CA ARG A 135 -1.87 -16.73 -14.67
C ARG A 135 -2.31 -17.73 -15.70
N ALA A 136 -2.93 -17.24 -16.78
CA ALA A 136 -3.29 -18.10 -17.89
C ALA A 136 -2.03 -18.83 -18.40
N LEU A 137 -0.92 -18.09 -18.56
CA LEU A 137 0.31 -18.66 -19.11
C LEU A 137 1.11 -19.49 -18.10
N ASN A 138 1.17 -19.11 -16.83
CA ASN A 138 1.81 -19.91 -15.77
C ASN A 138 1.01 -21.17 -15.40
N MET A 139 -0.30 -21.20 -15.67
CA MET A 139 -1.10 -22.42 -15.53
C MET A 139 -0.88 -23.39 -16.70
N HIS A 140 -0.57 -22.87 -17.89
CA HIS A 140 -0.34 -23.63 -19.11
C HIS A 140 1.14 -23.89 -19.45
N SER A 141 2.09 -23.34 -18.68
CA SER A 141 3.55 -23.49 -18.86
C SER A 141 4.08 -24.93 -18.71
N VAL A 142 3.18 -25.90 -18.59
CA VAL A 142 3.45 -27.33 -18.54
C VAL A 142 3.26 -28.00 -19.91
N ILE A 143 2.63 -27.32 -20.88
CA ILE A 143 2.21 -27.96 -22.14
C ILE A 143 2.85 -27.34 -23.41
N ILE A 144 3.61 -26.24 -23.34
CA ILE A 144 3.95 -25.52 -24.59
C ILE A 144 5.44 -25.24 -24.71
N ASP A 145 6.13 -26.14 -25.41
CA ASP A 145 7.15 -25.79 -26.41
C ASP A 145 6.74 -26.48 -27.73
N ASN A 146 5.73 -25.93 -28.42
CA ASN A 146 5.51 -26.16 -29.85
C ASN A 146 4.71 -25.01 -30.49
N LEU A 147 5.34 -24.36 -31.47
CA LEU A 147 4.86 -23.17 -32.17
C LEU A 147 3.60 -23.43 -33.02
N ASP A 148 3.34 -24.68 -33.42
CA ASP A 148 2.19 -25.05 -34.25
C ASP A 148 0.83 -24.96 -33.52
N LEU A 149 0.83 -24.99 -32.18
CA LEU A 149 -0.40 -24.89 -31.39
C LEU A 149 -0.87 -23.43 -31.22
N TYR A 150 0.03 -22.46 -31.45
CA TYR A 150 -0.22 -21.03 -31.25
C TYR A 150 -1.21 -20.45 -32.27
N VAL A 151 -1.10 -20.90 -33.53
CA VAL A 151 -2.03 -20.50 -34.60
C VAL A 151 -3.40 -21.14 -34.39
N SER A 152 -3.45 -22.38 -33.91
CA SER A 152 -4.71 -23.08 -33.65
C SER A 152 -5.48 -22.49 -32.47
N ILE A 153 -4.80 -22.10 -31.38
CA ILE A 153 -5.44 -21.51 -30.19
C ILE A 153 -5.90 -20.06 -30.43
N PHE A 154 -5.12 -19.24 -31.16
CA PHE A 154 -5.54 -17.89 -31.54
C PHE A 154 -6.85 -17.89 -32.34
N VAL A 155 -7.03 -18.88 -33.23
CA VAL A 155 -8.29 -19.11 -33.96
C VAL A 155 -9.38 -19.66 -33.02
N LYS A 156 -9.04 -20.54 -32.06
CA LYS A 156 -9.99 -21.16 -31.13
C LYS A 156 -10.56 -20.20 -30.07
N THR A 157 -9.81 -19.18 -29.64
CA THR A 157 -10.26 -18.23 -28.59
C THR A 157 -11.10 -17.08 -29.13
N MET A 158 -11.01 -16.76 -30.42
CA MET A 158 -11.83 -15.72 -31.06
C MET A 158 -13.15 -16.25 -31.65
N LEU A 159 -13.24 -17.53 -32.02
CA LEU A 159 -14.37 -18.09 -32.78
C LEU A 159 -15.28 -19.07 -31.99
N GLN A 160 -15.27 -19.00 -30.67
CA GLN A 160 -16.00 -19.94 -29.80
C GLN A 160 -17.47 -19.59 -29.46
N PRO A 161 -18.29 -18.99 -30.36
CA PRO A 161 -19.74 -19.14 -30.22
C PRO A 161 -20.41 -20.10 -31.23
N ILE A 162 -19.72 -20.76 -32.18
CA ILE A 162 -20.44 -21.33 -33.34
C ILE A 162 -20.37 -22.86 -33.56
N VAL A 163 -19.43 -23.64 -33.01
CA VAL A 163 -19.41 -25.08 -33.35
C VAL A 163 -19.13 -25.98 -32.15
N ASN A 164 -20.18 -26.72 -31.73
CA ASN A 164 -20.06 -27.93 -30.93
C ASN A 164 -19.40 -29.02 -31.77
N PHE A 165 -18.18 -29.41 -31.41
CA PHE A 165 -17.59 -30.64 -31.95
C PHE A 165 -16.97 -31.46 -30.80
N ASN A 166 -17.67 -32.53 -30.44
CA ASN A 166 -17.10 -33.66 -29.71
C ASN A 166 -16.19 -34.43 -30.66
N TYR A 167 -14.97 -34.78 -30.23
CA TYR A 167 -14.47 -36.16 -30.27
C TYR A 167 -13.14 -36.29 -29.52
N THR A 168 -13.01 -37.46 -28.93
CA THR A 168 -12.02 -38.01 -28.00
C THR A 168 -10.57 -38.07 -28.48
N GLN A 169 -9.63 -37.65 -27.61
CA GLN A 169 -8.36 -38.37 -27.41
C GLN A 169 -7.85 -38.14 -25.97
N ARG A 170 -8.42 -38.91 -25.03
CA ARG A 170 -7.89 -39.15 -23.69
C ARG A 170 -7.17 -40.48 -23.76
N PHE A 171 -5.85 -40.51 -23.85
CA PHE A 171 -5.06 -41.65 -23.40
C PHE A 171 -3.57 -41.24 -23.38
N ILE A 172 -2.92 -41.47 -22.23
CA ILE A 172 -1.48 -41.25 -21.94
C ILE A 172 -1.07 -39.78 -21.66
N LEU A 173 -1.37 -39.25 -20.47
CA LEU A 173 -0.60 -38.19 -19.78
C LEU A 173 -1.17 -37.88 -18.37
N HIS A 174 -1.58 -38.90 -17.61
CA HIS A 174 -2.33 -38.68 -16.36
C HIS A 174 -1.52 -38.78 -15.05
N ASP A 175 -0.18 -38.69 -15.07
CA ASP A 175 0.61 -38.83 -13.82
C ASP A 175 1.75 -37.82 -13.58
N PHE A 176 1.82 -36.70 -14.31
CA PHE A 176 2.78 -35.64 -13.96
C PHE A 176 2.11 -34.31 -13.73
N LYS A 177 1.67 -34.10 -12.48
CA LYS A 177 1.29 -32.77 -11.97
C LYS A 177 2.58 -32.00 -11.69
N SER A 178 3.15 -31.36 -12.71
CA SER A 178 4.28 -30.45 -12.52
C SER A 178 3.86 -29.23 -11.70
N ILE A 179 4.82 -28.69 -10.96
CA ILE A 179 4.60 -27.78 -9.85
C ILE A 179 4.44 -26.34 -10.37
N SER A 180 3.27 -25.73 -10.16
CA SER A 180 3.05 -24.30 -10.50
C SER A 180 3.73 -23.38 -9.49
N VAL A 181 4.17 -22.18 -9.91
CA VAL A 181 4.76 -21.16 -9.01
C VAL A 181 3.82 -20.86 -7.84
N LYS A 182 2.51 -20.79 -8.12
CA LYS A 182 1.47 -20.62 -7.09
C LYS A 182 1.52 -21.74 -6.04
N THR A 183 1.61 -23.00 -6.48
CA THR A 183 1.70 -24.16 -5.58
C THR A 183 2.93 -24.07 -4.69
N VAL A 184 4.09 -23.65 -5.21
CA VAL A 184 5.30 -23.47 -4.40
C VAL A 184 5.10 -22.38 -3.36
N CYS A 185 4.63 -21.19 -3.76
CA CYS A 185 4.43 -20.08 -2.83
C CYS A 185 3.36 -20.37 -1.76
N ASP A 186 2.32 -21.13 -2.11
CA ASP A 186 1.29 -21.56 -1.15
C ASP A 186 1.87 -22.60 -0.16
N MET A 187 2.68 -23.55 -0.64
CA MET A 187 3.36 -24.54 0.21
C MET A 187 4.36 -23.89 1.17
N THR A 188 5.19 -22.94 0.70
CA THR A 188 6.17 -22.27 1.56
C THR A 188 5.52 -21.37 2.60
N SER A 189 4.36 -20.78 2.30
CA SER A 189 3.63 -19.98 3.29
C SER A 189 3.03 -20.80 4.43
N ILE A 190 2.53 -22.01 4.15
CA ILE A 190 2.01 -22.89 5.23
C ILE A 190 3.14 -23.21 6.21
N VAL A 191 4.33 -23.45 5.66
CA VAL A 191 5.53 -23.87 6.39
C VAL A 191 6.07 -22.76 7.31
N GLU A 192 5.86 -21.48 6.99
CA GLU A 192 6.27 -20.34 7.83
C GLU A 192 5.69 -20.40 9.26
N HIS A 193 4.46 -20.90 9.42
CA HIS A 193 3.74 -20.91 10.70
C HIS A 193 3.88 -22.22 11.49
N VAL A 194 4.77 -23.12 11.06
CA VAL A 194 4.97 -24.45 11.66
C VAL A 194 6.19 -24.46 12.58
N GLU A 195 6.16 -25.33 13.60
CA GLU A 195 7.28 -25.61 14.51
C GLU A 195 8.60 -25.84 13.75
N PRO A 196 9.75 -25.30 14.20
CA PRO A 196 11.00 -25.26 13.43
C PRO A 196 11.52 -26.62 12.95
N LEU A 197 11.38 -27.69 13.75
CA LEU A 197 11.81 -29.04 13.35
C LEU A 197 10.92 -29.62 12.25
N SER A 198 9.61 -29.46 12.38
CA SER A 198 8.63 -29.90 11.38
C SER A 198 8.70 -29.04 10.12
N ARG A 199 8.97 -27.74 10.29
CA ARG A 199 9.24 -26.78 9.21
C ARG A 199 10.42 -27.23 8.37
N GLN A 200 11.57 -27.50 8.99
CA GLN A 200 12.77 -27.95 8.28
C GLN A 200 12.50 -29.22 7.44
N LYS A 201 11.81 -30.21 8.00
CA LYS A 201 11.41 -31.43 7.26
C LYS A 201 10.50 -31.12 6.06
N ASN A 202 9.56 -30.18 6.21
CA ASN A 202 8.67 -29.77 5.12
C ASN A 202 9.42 -28.95 4.06
N VAL A 203 10.34 -28.07 4.46
CA VAL A 203 11.24 -27.35 3.55
C VAL A 203 12.13 -28.34 2.79
N ASP A 204 12.67 -29.36 3.46
CA ASP A 204 13.48 -30.40 2.82
C ASP A 204 12.70 -31.20 1.77
N LYS A 205 11.42 -31.47 2.01
CA LYS A 205 10.52 -32.06 1.01
C LYS A 205 10.30 -31.12 -0.18
N ILE A 206 10.10 -29.83 0.07
CA ILE A 206 9.96 -28.82 -1.01
C ILE A 206 11.26 -28.72 -1.82
N ALA A 207 12.42 -28.70 -1.15
CA ALA A 207 13.73 -28.71 -1.77
C ALA A 207 13.92 -29.97 -2.63
N GLN A 208 13.49 -31.14 -2.15
CA GLN A 208 13.51 -32.38 -2.92
C GLN A 208 12.64 -32.31 -4.19
N LEU A 209 11.45 -31.72 -4.08
CA LEU A 209 10.54 -31.54 -5.21
C LEU A 209 11.11 -30.59 -6.27
N LEU A 210 11.71 -29.48 -5.85
CA LEU A 210 12.38 -28.50 -6.72
C LEU A 210 13.66 -29.06 -7.35
N ASP A 211 14.41 -29.87 -6.60
CA ASP A 211 15.61 -30.52 -7.08
C ASP A 211 15.29 -31.63 -8.11
N HIS A 212 14.21 -32.37 -7.88
CA HIS A 212 13.74 -33.36 -8.85
C HIS A 212 13.24 -32.71 -10.14
N SER A 213 12.54 -31.56 -10.06
CA SER A 213 12.05 -30.86 -11.27
C SER A 213 13.18 -30.26 -12.10
N THR A 214 14.22 -29.72 -11.47
CA THR A 214 15.40 -29.17 -12.17
C THR A 214 16.19 -30.27 -12.87
N VAL A 215 16.42 -31.41 -12.21
CA VAL A 215 17.10 -32.57 -12.83
C VAL A 215 16.27 -33.16 -13.97
N LEU A 216 14.95 -33.24 -13.81
CA LEU A 216 14.05 -33.75 -14.85
C LEU A 216 14.04 -32.81 -16.07
N SER A 217 14.04 -31.49 -15.85
CA SER A 217 14.16 -30.49 -16.92
C SER A 217 15.48 -30.63 -17.69
N ALA A 218 16.60 -30.78 -16.96
CA ALA A 218 17.92 -30.97 -17.56
C ALA A 218 18.05 -32.26 -18.38
N ARG A 219 17.36 -33.34 -17.98
CA ARG A 219 17.36 -34.63 -18.71
C ARG A 219 16.46 -34.65 -19.93
N LEU A 220 15.34 -33.91 -19.93
CA LEU A 220 14.38 -33.90 -21.03
C LEU A 220 14.76 -32.93 -22.17
N HIS A 221 15.45 -31.83 -21.88
CA HIS A 221 15.57 -30.69 -22.82
C HIS A 221 17.03 -30.30 -23.14
N GLY A 222 17.86 -31.26 -23.58
CA GLY A 222 19.26 -31.00 -23.93
C GLY A 222 19.49 -29.64 -24.63
N ARG A 223 20.44 -28.85 -24.11
CA ARG A 223 21.07 -27.62 -24.67
C ARG A 223 20.23 -26.68 -25.58
N ASN A 224 18.91 -26.56 -25.39
CA ASN A 224 18.11 -25.53 -26.06
C ASN A 224 18.29 -24.15 -25.40
N LEU A 225 18.15 -23.06 -26.16
CA LEU A 225 18.45 -21.69 -25.71
C LEU A 225 17.48 -21.13 -24.65
N PHE A 226 16.33 -21.78 -24.43
CA PHE A 226 15.24 -21.32 -23.55
C PHE A 226 15.08 -22.13 -22.26
N THR A 227 15.84 -23.21 -22.06
CA THR A 227 15.77 -24.00 -20.83
C THR A 227 16.25 -23.18 -19.63
N GLY A 228 15.35 -22.96 -18.66
CA GLY A 228 15.64 -22.28 -17.40
C GLY A 228 15.48 -20.75 -17.39
N ARG A 229 14.91 -20.15 -18.45
CA ARG A 229 14.64 -18.69 -18.54
C ARG A 229 13.19 -18.32 -18.88
N TYR A 230 12.35 -19.31 -19.19
CA TYR A 230 11.02 -19.08 -19.75
C TYR A 230 10.09 -18.37 -18.75
N ILE A 231 10.06 -18.83 -17.49
CA ILE A 231 9.18 -18.27 -16.46
C ILE A 231 9.57 -16.82 -16.16
N LEU A 232 10.88 -16.55 -16.09
CA LEU A 232 11.42 -15.22 -15.88
C LEU A 232 11.12 -14.26 -17.04
N LEU A 233 11.27 -14.70 -18.30
CA LEU A 233 10.96 -13.86 -19.47
C LEU A 233 9.47 -13.56 -19.57
N LEU A 234 8.62 -14.55 -19.28
CA LEU A 234 7.17 -14.36 -19.19
C LEU A 234 6.82 -13.32 -18.13
N TYR A 235 7.48 -13.37 -16.97
CA TYR A 235 7.27 -12.42 -15.89
C TYR A 235 7.75 -11.01 -16.28
N LEU A 236 8.89 -10.91 -16.96
CA LEU A 236 9.41 -9.65 -17.47
C LEU A 236 8.46 -9.01 -18.49
N ALA A 237 7.83 -9.81 -19.37
CA ALA A 237 6.82 -9.33 -20.31
C ALA A 237 5.62 -8.71 -19.59
N VAL A 238 5.17 -9.30 -18.48
CA VAL A 238 4.12 -8.73 -17.62
C VAL A 238 4.56 -7.39 -17.01
N LYS A 239 5.81 -7.27 -16.56
CA LYS A 239 6.35 -5.99 -16.04
C LYS A 239 6.41 -4.90 -17.11
N ILE A 240 6.84 -5.25 -18.32
CA ILE A 240 6.86 -4.34 -19.46
C ILE A 240 5.43 -3.88 -19.79
N TYR A 241 4.48 -4.81 -19.78
CA TYR A 241 3.07 -4.49 -19.98
C TYR A 241 2.57 -3.45 -18.97
N TYR A 242 2.91 -3.57 -17.68
CA TYR A 242 2.51 -2.56 -16.68
C TYR A 242 3.08 -1.16 -16.97
N VAL A 243 4.32 -1.07 -17.44
CA VAL A 243 4.93 0.22 -17.82
C VAL A 243 4.23 0.80 -19.05
N ILE A 244 3.98 -0.01 -20.08
CA ILE A 244 3.26 0.40 -21.28
C ILE A 244 1.84 0.87 -20.92
N ASN A 245 1.13 0.10 -20.11
CA ASN A 245 -0.21 0.44 -19.65
C ASN A 245 -0.22 1.77 -18.89
N ALA A 246 0.75 2.00 -17.99
CA ALA A 246 0.86 3.26 -17.26
C ALA A 246 1.04 4.46 -18.19
N VAL A 247 1.84 4.32 -19.26
CA VAL A 247 2.04 5.38 -20.27
C VAL A 247 0.80 5.57 -21.14
N MET A 248 0.18 4.50 -21.63
CA MET A 248 -1.04 4.56 -22.44
C MET A 248 -2.19 5.26 -21.71
N LEU A 249 -2.32 5.06 -20.40
CA LEU A 249 -3.35 5.70 -19.59
C LEU A 249 -3.25 7.24 -19.57
N PHE A 250 -2.05 7.82 -19.64
CA PHE A 250 -1.90 9.27 -19.74
C PHE A 250 -2.46 9.81 -21.06
N PHE A 251 -2.14 9.15 -22.17
CA PHE A 251 -2.65 9.53 -23.49
C PHE A 251 -4.17 9.31 -23.60
N MET A 252 -4.67 8.20 -23.04
CA MET A 252 -6.10 7.92 -23.01
C MET A 252 -6.87 9.00 -22.23
N LEU A 253 -6.37 9.39 -21.05
CA LEU A 253 -7.00 10.46 -20.25
C LEU A 253 -6.91 11.83 -20.91
N GLN A 254 -5.78 12.14 -21.57
CA GLN A 254 -5.63 13.38 -22.34
C GLN A 254 -6.69 13.48 -23.43
N HIS A 255 -6.82 12.42 -24.24
CA HIS A 255 -7.80 12.38 -25.32
C HIS A 255 -9.24 12.44 -24.78
N PHE A 256 -9.51 11.71 -23.70
CA PHE A 256 -10.83 11.67 -23.07
C PHE A 256 -11.31 13.04 -22.55
N LEU A 257 -10.42 13.81 -21.92
CA LEU A 257 -10.75 15.13 -21.39
C LEU A 257 -10.71 16.23 -22.46
N GLY A 258 -10.24 15.93 -23.68
CA GLY A 258 -10.10 16.91 -24.76
C GLY A 258 -9.07 18.00 -24.45
N VAL A 259 -8.03 17.68 -23.67
CA VAL A 259 -6.99 18.65 -23.28
C VAL A 259 -5.76 18.50 -24.18
N GLU A 260 -5.17 19.61 -24.60
CA GLU A 260 -4.01 19.62 -25.51
C GLU A 260 -2.74 19.02 -24.89
N ASP A 261 -2.58 19.12 -23.57
CA ASP A 261 -1.37 18.71 -22.84
C ASP A 261 -1.54 17.42 -22.02
N SER A 262 -0.60 16.47 -22.12
CA SER A 262 -0.59 15.26 -21.28
C SER A 262 -0.34 15.55 -19.78
N PHE A 263 0.29 16.69 -19.47
CA PHE A 263 0.58 17.16 -18.12
C PHE A 263 -0.51 18.07 -17.54
N TRP A 264 -1.73 18.02 -18.09
CA TRP A 264 -2.87 18.82 -17.66
C TRP A 264 -3.11 18.73 -16.14
N GLY A 265 -2.92 17.56 -15.51
CA GLY A 265 -3.14 17.36 -14.08
C GLY A 265 -2.23 18.23 -13.20
N ALA A 266 -0.96 18.37 -13.58
CA ALA A 266 -0.02 19.26 -12.88
C ALA A 266 -0.40 20.74 -13.05
N ARG A 267 -0.86 21.13 -14.25
CA ARG A 267 -1.31 22.50 -14.53
C ARG A 267 -2.58 22.86 -13.74
N VAL A 268 -3.56 21.97 -13.71
CA VAL A 268 -4.80 22.17 -12.96
C VAL A 268 -4.48 22.26 -11.46
N PHE A 269 -3.63 21.37 -10.94
CA PHE A 269 -3.16 21.45 -9.55
C PHE A 269 -2.46 22.77 -9.23
N TYR A 270 -1.54 23.22 -10.10
CA TYR A 270 -0.90 24.52 -9.98
C TYR A 270 -1.95 25.63 -9.90
N ASN A 271 -2.85 25.73 -10.87
CA ASN A 271 -3.89 26.77 -10.91
C ASN A 271 -4.74 26.80 -9.63
N LEU A 272 -5.12 25.64 -9.12
CA LEU A 272 -5.85 25.49 -7.86
C LEU A 272 -5.10 26.01 -6.64
N VAL A 273 -3.78 25.73 -6.55
CA VAL A 273 -2.94 26.21 -5.44
C VAL A 273 -2.81 27.73 -5.46
N TYR A 274 -2.80 28.36 -6.64
CA TYR A 274 -2.78 29.82 -6.80
C TYR A 274 -4.18 30.46 -6.74
N GLY A 275 -5.24 29.69 -6.48
CA GLY A 275 -6.60 30.20 -6.36
C GLY A 275 -7.27 30.56 -7.69
N ARG A 276 -6.71 30.17 -8.84
CA ARG A 276 -7.35 30.34 -10.15
C ARG A 276 -8.43 29.29 -10.34
N GLN A 277 -9.66 29.74 -10.58
CA GLN A 277 -10.83 28.87 -10.70
C GLN A 277 -11.13 28.47 -12.16
N TRP A 278 -12.17 27.65 -12.33
CA TRP A 278 -12.65 27.16 -13.62
C TRP A 278 -13.18 28.28 -14.53
N GLU A 279 -13.62 29.41 -13.96
CA GLU A 279 -14.11 30.56 -14.73
C GLU A 279 -13.02 31.19 -15.61
N GLU A 280 -11.79 31.27 -15.08
CA GLU A 280 -10.64 31.85 -15.78
C GLU A 280 -9.89 30.80 -16.62
N THR A 281 -9.85 29.56 -16.14
CA THR A 281 -9.03 28.50 -16.76
C THR A 281 -9.76 27.64 -17.77
N GLY A 282 -11.11 27.60 -17.71
CA GLY A 282 -11.94 26.75 -18.55
C GLY A 282 -11.81 25.24 -18.28
N ASN A 283 -10.99 24.82 -17.32
CA ASN A 283 -10.83 23.41 -16.95
C ASN A 283 -11.96 23.00 -16.01
N PHE A 284 -12.66 21.90 -16.34
CA PHE A 284 -13.80 21.36 -15.57
C PHE A 284 -14.85 22.44 -15.19
N PRO A 285 -15.48 23.10 -16.18
CA PRO A 285 -16.43 24.16 -15.92
C PRO A 285 -17.67 23.62 -15.21
N ARG A 286 -18.18 24.41 -14.25
CA ARG A 286 -19.35 24.04 -13.45
C ARG A 286 -20.63 24.70 -13.94
N VAL A 287 -20.50 25.71 -14.79
CA VAL A 287 -21.60 26.38 -15.48
C VAL A 287 -21.32 26.32 -16.98
N THR A 288 -22.26 25.80 -17.75
CA THR A 288 -22.15 25.66 -19.20
C THR A 288 -23.42 26.17 -19.87
N ILE A 289 -23.40 26.29 -21.20
CA ILE A 289 -24.56 26.61 -22.00
C ILE A 289 -24.97 25.37 -22.79
N CYS A 290 -26.28 25.15 -22.85
CA CYS A 290 -26.91 24.14 -23.69
C CYS A 290 -27.75 24.85 -24.74
N ASP A 291 -27.60 24.44 -26.00
CA ASP A 291 -28.52 24.80 -27.05
C ASP A 291 -29.38 23.60 -27.40
N PHE A 292 -30.69 23.82 -27.49
CA PHE A 292 -31.62 22.79 -27.91
C PHE A 292 -32.62 23.34 -28.91
N GLU A 293 -33.08 22.45 -29.79
CA GLU A 293 -34.02 22.79 -30.85
C GLU A 293 -35.31 22.01 -30.67
N VAL A 294 -36.45 22.71 -30.62
CA VAL A 294 -37.78 22.10 -30.55
C VAL A 294 -38.48 22.31 -31.89
N ARG A 295 -39.10 21.25 -32.43
CA ARG A 295 -39.88 21.32 -33.67
C ARG A 295 -41.36 21.42 -33.35
N GLU A 296 -41.99 22.52 -33.75
CA GLU A 296 -43.43 22.73 -33.65
C GLU A 296 -43.99 23.09 -35.03
N LEU A 297 -44.95 22.31 -35.53
CA LEU A 297 -45.65 22.57 -36.82
C LEU A 297 -44.73 22.77 -38.04
N GLY A 298 -43.54 22.17 -38.04
CA GLY A 298 -42.53 22.30 -39.11
C GLY A 298 -41.52 23.43 -38.91
N ASN A 299 -41.72 24.32 -37.94
CA ASN A 299 -40.76 25.36 -37.56
C ASN A 299 -39.81 24.84 -36.48
N VAL A 300 -38.53 25.24 -36.59
CA VAL A 300 -37.48 24.90 -35.62
C VAL A 300 -37.26 26.09 -34.70
N HIS A 301 -37.58 25.91 -33.43
CA HIS A 301 -37.35 26.90 -32.37
C HIS A 301 -36.04 26.57 -31.65
N ARG A 302 -35.06 27.48 -31.72
CA ARG A 302 -33.76 27.36 -31.05
C ARG A 302 -33.81 28.04 -29.69
N HIS A 303 -33.38 27.35 -28.65
CA HIS A 303 -33.27 27.87 -27.30
C HIS A 303 -31.86 27.66 -26.76
N SER A 304 -31.29 28.70 -26.16
CA SER A 304 -30.02 28.64 -25.44
C SER A 304 -30.29 28.87 -23.96
N VAL A 305 -29.86 27.93 -23.11
CA VAL A 305 -30.07 27.99 -21.67
C VAL A 305 -28.77 27.75 -20.91
N GLN A 306 -28.59 28.45 -19.80
CA GLN A 306 -27.44 28.30 -18.92
C GLN A 306 -27.72 27.16 -17.92
N CYS A 307 -26.77 26.26 -17.74
CA CYS A 307 -26.90 25.06 -16.92
C CYS A 307 -25.77 24.94 -15.89
N VAL A 308 -26.07 24.39 -14.72
CA VAL A 308 -25.11 24.06 -13.65
C VAL A 308 -24.84 22.56 -13.68
N LEU A 309 -23.56 22.19 -13.77
CA LEU A 309 -23.06 20.81 -13.73
C LEU A 309 -22.39 20.54 -12.38
N MET A 310 -23.18 20.07 -11.42
CA MET A 310 -22.68 19.73 -10.08
C MET A 310 -21.64 18.60 -10.12
N ILE A 311 -21.77 17.67 -11.08
CA ILE A 311 -20.87 16.51 -11.21
C ILE A 311 -19.41 16.92 -11.48
N ASN A 312 -19.19 18.05 -12.16
CA ASN A 312 -17.84 18.49 -12.52
C ASN A 312 -17.01 18.92 -11.32
N MET A 313 -17.64 19.37 -10.23
CA MET A 313 -16.96 19.63 -8.96
C MET A 313 -16.28 18.37 -8.40
N PHE A 314 -16.88 17.19 -8.61
CA PHE A 314 -16.29 15.91 -8.21
C PHE A 314 -15.28 15.39 -9.24
N ASN A 315 -15.63 15.44 -10.52
CA ASN A 315 -14.77 14.96 -11.61
C ASN A 315 -13.40 15.65 -11.58
N GLU A 316 -13.36 16.97 -11.39
CA GLU A 316 -12.12 17.75 -11.25
C GLU A 316 -11.16 17.10 -10.22
N LYS A 317 -11.68 16.68 -9.07
CA LYS A 317 -10.87 16.13 -7.97
C LYS A 317 -10.51 14.67 -8.17
N ILE A 318 -11.43 13.88 -8.70
CA ILE A 318 -11.21 12.46 -8.99
C ILE A 318 -10.09 12.32 -10.03
N PHE A 319 -10.17 13.08 -11.13
CA PHE A 319 -9.16 13.00 -12.18
C PHE A 319 -7.81 13.57 -11.73
N LEU A 320 -7.77 14.62 -10.91
CA LEU A 320 -6.53 15.10 -10.29
C LEU A 320 -5.87 14.04 -9.41
N PHE A 321 -6.65 13.33 -8.58
CA PHE A 321 -6.13 12.25 -7.74
C PHE A 321 -5.54 11.11 -8.58
N PHE A 322 -6.29 10.64 -9.59
CA PHE A 322 -5.83 9.55 -10.46
C PHE A 322 -4.59 9.93 -11.26
N TRP A 323 -4.51 11.17 -11.74
CA TRP A 323 -3.33 11.64 -12.47
C TRP A 323 -2.05 11.49 -11.64
N TRP A 324 -2.05 11.99 -10.39
CA TRP A 324 -0.90 11.82 -9.49
C TRP A 324 -0.65 10.37 -9.09
N TRP A 325 -1.71 9.58 -8.87
CA TRP A 325 -1.58 8.16 -8.58
C TRP A 325 -0.90 7.41 -9.73
N PHE A 326 -1.28 7.70 -10.98
CA PHE A 326 -0.67 7.08 -12.16
C PHE A 326 0.78 7.52 -12.38
N VAL A 327 1.15 8.75 -12.00
CA VAL A 327 2.57 9.16 -11.98
C VAL A 327 3.37 8.29 -10.99
N ILE A 328 2.84 8.08 -9.78
CA ILE A 328 3.49 7.23 -8.77
C ILE A 328 3.62 5.78 -9.28
N LEU A 329 2.55 5.21 -9.84
CA LEU A 329 2.59 3.85 -10.40
C LEU A 329 3.58 3.73 -11.56
N ALA A 330 3.64 4.72 -12.46
CA ALA A 330 4.57 4.72 -13.58
C ALA A 330 6.03 4.67 -13.08
N VAL A 331 6.38 5.51 -12.10
CA VAL A 331 7.73 5.52 -11.49
C VAL A 331 8.03 4.19 -10.79
N LEU A 332 7.11 3.67 -9.97
CA LEU A 332 7.31 2.41 -9.25
C LEU A 332 7.45 1.22 -10.20
N ASN A 333 6.63 1.15 -11.26
CA ASN A 333 6.71 0.09 -12.27
C ASN A 333 8.02 0.15 -13.06
N PHE A 334 8.46 1.36 -13.42
CA PHE A 334 9.72 1.56 -14.11
C PHE A 334 10.92 1.14 -13.26
N VAL A 335 10.98 1.59 -11.99
CA VAL A 335 12.04 1.19 -11.05
C VAL A 335 12.02 -0.33 -10.82
N ASN A 336 10.84 -0.93 -10.65
CA ASN A 336 10.73 -2.37 -10.46
C ASN A 336 11.21 -3.16 -11.70
N LEU A 337 10.86 -2.71 -12.90
CA LEU A 337 11.33 -3.30 -14.15
C LEU A 337 12.87 -3.23 -14.23
N LEU A 338 13.46 -2.07 -13.90
CA LEU A 338 14.92 -1.93 -13.88
C LEU A 338 15.60 -2.87 -12.87
N CYS A 339 15.02 -3.03 -11.67
CA CYS A 339 15.55 -3.96 -10.67
C CYS A 339 15.53 -5.42 -11.16
N TRP A 340 14.47 -5.83 -11.86
CA TRP A 340 14.36 -7.17 -12.45
C TRP A 340 15.25 -7.36 -13.67
N ILE A 341 15.47 -6.32 -14.49
CA ILE A 341 16.44 -6.39 -15.60
C ILE A 341 17.86 -6.51 -15.02
N ALA A 342 18.19 -5.73 -13.99
CA ALA A 342 19.49 -5.79 -13.33
C ALA A 342 19.76 -7.17 -12.70
N SER A 343 18.74 -7.85 -12.16
CA SER A 343 18.91 -9.19 -11.60
C SER A 343 19.21 -10.28 -12.63
N ILE A 344 18.79 -10.07 -13.89
CA ILE A 344 19.06 -10.98 -15.00
C ILE A 344 20.46 -10.75 -15.57
N ILE A 345 20.91 -9.50 -15.65
CA ILE A 345 22.18 -9.13 -16.28
C ILE A 345 23.38 -9.43 -15.37
N PHE A 346 23.25 -9.21 -14.06
CA PHE A 346 24.37 -9.26 -13.12
C PHE A 346 24.34 -10.51 -12.25
N ASP A 347 25.06 -11.55 -12.67
CA ASP A 347 25.25 -12.80 -11.92
C ASP A 347 25.95 -12.58 -10.56
N SER A 348 26.74 -11.52 -10.42
CA SER A 348 27.39 -11.14 -9.15
C SER A 348 26.38 -10.80 -8.06
N PHE A 349 25.23 -10.21 -8.41
CA PHE A 349 24.15 -9.96 -7.45
C PHE A 349 23.43 -11.24 -7.05
N ASN A 350 23.26 -12.19 -7.99
CA ASN A 350 22.65 -13.49 -7.70
C ASN A 350 23.52 -14.31 -6.74
N SER A 351 24.82 -14.36 -7.01
CA SER A 351 25.79 -15.03 -6.14
C SER A 351 25.85 -14.39 -4.75
N SER A 352 25.91 -13.06 -4.68
CA SER A 352 25.90 -12.32 -3.40
C SER A 352 24.63 -12.56 -2.59
N TYR A 353 23.47 -12.66 -3.26
CA TYR A 353 22.20 -12.97 -2.61
C TYR A 353 22.23 -14.38 -2.00
N VAL A 354 22.64 -15.41 -2.75
CA VAL A 354 22.73 -16.79 -2.24
C VAL A 354 23.74 -16.90 -1.09
N ILE A 355 24.91 -16.26 -1.23
CA ILE A 355 25.95 -16.20 -0.19
C ILE A 355 25.41 -15.64 1.13
N SER A 356 24.45 -14.71 1.08
CA SER A 356 23.86 -14.11 2.28
C SER A 356 22.94 -15.07 3.05
N TYR A 357 22.35 -16.06 2.37
CA TYR A 357 21.45 -17.04 3.00
C TYR A 357 22.18 -18.34 3.42
N LEU A 358 23.35 -18.64 2.85
CA LEU A 358 24.12 -19.84 3.22
C LEU A 358 24.63 -19.79 4.68
N GLU A 359 24.63 -20.95 5.34
CA GLU A 359 25.24 -21.11 6.68
C GLU A 359 26.77 -20.91 6.67
N ASP A 360 27.30 -20.29 7.72
CA ASP A 360 28.74 -20.12 7.92
C ASP A 360 29.51 -21.45 7.97
N SER A 361 28.87 -22.57 8.37
CA SER A 361 29.47 -23.91 8.31
C SER A 361 29.87 -24.31 6.89
N ALA A 362 29.06 -23.97 5.89
CA ALA A 362 29.35 -24.24 4.49
C ALA A 362 30.56 -23.45 3.96
N ARG A 363 30.86 -22.28 4.55
CA ARG A 363 32.06 -21.49 4.23
C ARG A 363 33.34 -22.07 4.84
N LEU A 364 33.22 -22.78 5.96
CA LEU A 364 34.35 -23.30 6.72
C LEU A 364 34.87 -24.65 6.21
N GLU A 365 34.06 -25.40 5.45
CA GLU A 365 34.43 -26.71 4.90
C GLU A 365 35.35 -26.64 3.67
N MET A 366 35.49 -25.47 3.02
CA MET A 366 36.14 -25.32 1.71
C MET A 366 37.11 -24.13 1.66
N SER A 367 38.07 -24.15 0.74
CA SER A 367 38.93 -22.99 0.43
C SER A 367 38.09 -21.84 -0.18
N GLU A 368 38.43 -20.58 0.12
CA GLU A 368 37.62 -19.40 -0.30
C GLU A 368 37.43 -19.31 -1.83
N ASN A 369 38.47 -19.64 -2.60
CA ASN A 369 38.39 -19.66 -4.08
C ASN A 369 37.52 -20.82 -4.60
N GLU A 370 37.60 -21.98 -3.95
CA GLU A 370 36.82 -23.17 -4.31
C GLU A 370 35.33 -22.95 -3.98
N PHE A 371 35.05 -22.28 -2.87
CA PHE A 371 33.72 -21.90 -2.45
C PHE A 371 33.06 -20.94 -3.44
N LEU A 372 33.74 -19.87 -3.86
CA LEU A 372 33.21 -18.91 -4.84
C LEU A 372 32.90 -19.57 -6.19
N LEU A 373 33.80 -20.42 -6.70
CA LEU A 373 33.58 -21.16 -7.95
C LEU A 373 32.39 -22.12 -7.85
N ASN A 374 32.26 -22.85 -6.73
CA ASN A 374 31.14 -23.75 -6.51
C ASN A 374 29.81 -23.01 -6.37
N ILE A 375 29.81 -21.79 -5.83
CA ILE A 375 28.61 -20.95 -5.77
C ILE A 375 28.21 -20.47 -7.15
N GLU A 376 29.16 -19.99 -7.95
CA GLU A 376 28.86 -19.57 -9.31
C GLU A 376 28.30 -20.73 -10.14
N ASP A 377 28.88 -21.94 -9.99
CA ASP A 377 28.36 -23.14 -10.63
C ASP A 377 26.97 -23.50 -10.10
N PHE A 378 26.76 -23.52 -8.78
CA PHE A 378 25.45 -23.79 -8.17
C PHE A 378 24.36 -22.83 -8.67
N VAL A 379 24.65 -21.53 -8.77
CA VAL A 379 23.69 -20.53 -9.28
C VAL A 379 23.39 -20.78 -10.76
N LYS A 380 24.40 -21.08 -11.59
CA LYS A 380 24.24 -21.24 -13.05
C LYS A 380 23.60 -22.57 -13.43
N THR A 381 23.98 -23.68 -12.80
CA THR A 381 23.59 -25.03 -13.24
C THR A 381 22.44 -25.60 -12.42
N CYS A 382 22.45 -25.42 -11.09
CA CYS A 382 21.44 -25.99 -10.20
C CYS A 382 20.22 -25.07 -10.06
N LEU A 383 20.44 -23.79 -9.79
CA LEU A 383 19.35 -22.84 -9.55
C LEU A 383 18.74 -22.33 -10.87
N GLN A 384 19.59 -22.00 -11.85
CA GLN A 384 19.20 -21.36 -13.11
C GLN A 384 18.46 -20.01 -12.89
N PRO A 385 18.27 -19.17 -13.93
CA PRO A 385 17.55 -17.91 -13.77
C PRO A 385 16.12 -18.07 -13.24
N ASP A 386 15.39 -19.10 -13.65
CA ASP A 386 14.03 -19.38 -13.19
C ASP A 386 13.97 -19.80 -11.70
N GLY A 387 14.94 -20.59 -11.20
CA GLY A 387 15.01 -20.94 -9.78
C GLY A 387 15.49 -19.78 -8.91
N MET A 388 16.35 -18.92 -9.44
CA MET A 388 16.73 -17.66 -8.78
C MET A 388 15.55 -16.69 -8.67
N PHE A 389 14.74 -16.60 -9.73
CA PHE A 389 13.47 -15.86 -9.72
C PHE A 389 12.54 -16.38 -8.61
N LEU A 390 12.33 -17.70 -8.57
CA LEU A 390 11.47 -18.33 -7.58
C LEU A 390 11.98 -18.11 -6.15
N LEU A 391 13.29 -18.20 -5.93
CA LEU A 391 13.90 -17.97 -4.62
C LEU A 391 13.66 -16.53 -4.13
N ARG A 392 13.79 -15.53 -5.01
CA ARG A 392 13.48 -14.12 -4.67
C ARG A 392 11.99 -13.91 -4.38
N LEU A 393 11.12 -14.60 -5.12
CA LEU A 393 9.68 -14.53 -4.92
C LEU A 393 9.26 -15.20 -3.59
N ILE A 394 9.93 -16.30 -3.19
CA ILE A 394 9.73 -16.94 -1.89
C ILE A 394 10.27 -16.04 -0.77
N GLY A 395 11.44 -15.44 -0.92
CA GLY A 395 12.00 -14.52 0.07
C GLY A 395 11.08 -13.33 0.36
N THR A 396 10.47 -12.76 -0.68
CA THR A 396 9.54 -11.63 -0.53
C THR A 396 8.17 -12.00 0.03
N ASN A 397 7.72 -13.26 -0.12
CA ASN A 397 6.37 -13.68 0.28
C ASN A 397 6.29 -14.60 1.51
N SER A 398 7.30 -15.42 1.78
CA SER A 398 7.37 -16.40 2.89
C SER A 398 8.48 -16.10 3.90
N GLY A 399 9.25 -15.03 3.69
CA GLY A 399 10.23 -14.52 4.64
C GLY A 399 11.63 -15.15 4.55
N ASP A 400 12.57 -14.53 5.26
CA ASP A 400 13.99 -14.85 5.19
C ASP A 400 14.37 -16.20 5.84
N ILE A 401 13.64 -16.64 6.87
CA ILE A 401 13.92 -17.89 7.60
C ILE A 401 13.69 -19.10 6.68
N VAL A 402 12.52 -19.16 6.04
CA VAL A 402 12.17 -20.24 5.11
C VAL A 402 13.13 -20.25 3.92
N SER A 403 13.52 -19.06 3.44
CA SER A 403 14.45 -18.92 2.33
C SER A 403 15.85 -19.42 2.69
N LYS A 404 16.34 -19.14 3.91
CA LYS A 404 17.62 -19.70 4.41
C LYS A 404 17.59 -21.22 4.49
N GLU A 405 16.56 -21.78 5.13
CA GLU A 405 16.40 -23.23 5.26
C GLU A 405 16.35 -23.91 3.88
N LEU A 406 15.66 -23.30 2.91
CA LEU A 406 15.55 -23.79 1.54
C LEU A 406 16.89 -23.76 0.80
N VAL A 407 17.62 -22.63 0.86
CA VAL A 407 18.93 -22.48 0.21
C VAL A 407 19.93 -23.50 0.77
N ASN A 408 19.97 -23.68 2.08
CA ASN A 408 20.87 -24.67 2.71
C ASN A 408 20.52 -26.10 2.30
N SER A 409 19.23 -26.45 2.24
CA SER A 409 18.79 -27.78 1.79
C SER A 409 19.18 -28.05 0.33
N LEU A 410 18.98 -27.06 -0.56
CA LEU A 410 19.37 -27.15 -1.96
C LEU A 410 20.90 -27.23 -2.14
N TRP A 411 21.66 -26.44 -1.39
CA TRP A 411 23.13 -26.45 -1.42
C TRP A 411 23.70 -27.80 -0.99
N ASN A 412 23.22 -28.33 0.14
CA ASN A 412 23.66 -29.62 0.66
C ASN A 412 23.41 -30.76 -0.34
N ARG A 413 22.27 -30.73 -1.04
CA ARG A 413 21.95 -31.68 -2.11
C ARG A 413 22.87 -31.52 -3.33
N TYR A 414 23.14 -30.28 -3.75
CA TYR A 414 24.07 -30.01 -4.85
C TYR A 414 25.48 -30.55 -4.55
N ILE A 415 26.03 -30.23 -3.37
CA ILE A 415 27.36 -30.72 -2.96
C ILE A 415 27.37 -32.25 -2.85
N SER A 416 26.29 -32.87 -2.36
CA SER A 416 26.18 -34.33 -2.27
C SER A 416 26.26 -35.00 -3.65
N ARG A 417 25.62 -34.41 -4.68
CA ARG A 417 25.72 -34.90 -6.07
C ARG A 417 27.12 -34.75 -6.66
N LYS A 418 27.77 -33.62 -6.38
CA LYS A 418 29.14 -33.36 -6.85
C LYS A 418 30.13 -34.36 -6.25
N LYS A 419 29.94 -34.73 -4.97
CA LYS A 419 30.72 -35.79 -4.30
C LYS A 419 30.43 -37.20 -4.85
N SER A 420 29.19 -37.47 -5.29
CA SER A 420 28.83 -38.79 -5.82
C SER A 420 29.23 -39.03 -7.29
N ASN A 421 29.39 -37.97 -8.09
CA ASN A 421 29.84 -38.04 -9.50
C ASN A 421 31.17 -37.27 -9.71
N PRO A 422 32.33 -37.83 -9.31
CA PRO A 422 33.63 -37.20 -9.52
C PRO A 422 34.16 -37.29 -10.98
N LYS A 423 33.53 -38.08 -11.86
CA LYS A 423 34.01 -38.35 -13.24
C LYS A 423 33.36 -37.45 -14.28
N GLN A 424 33.70 -36.16 -14.27
CA GLN A 424 33.39 -35.28 -15.41
C GLN A 424 34.40 -34.14 -15.57
N LEU A 425 35.66 -34.40 -15.19
CA LEU A 425 36.77 -33.45 -15.35
C LEU A 425 37.90 -33.92 -16.27
N ASP A 426 37.83 -35.12 -16.88
CA ASP A 426 38.95 -35.64 -17.70
C ASP A 426 38.62 -36.29 -19.06
N ASP A 427 37.35 -36.39 -19.51
CA ASP A 427 37.04 -37.13 -20.76
C ASP A 427 36.48 -36.23 -21.87
N ASP A 428 37.32 -35.35 -22.41
CA ASP A 428 37.20 -34.82 -23.77
C ASP A 428 38.08 -35.68 -24.71
N GLN A 429 37.79 -36.98 -24.86
CA GLN A 429 38.22 -37.78 -26.00
C GLN A 429 37.58 -39.18 -26.05
N SER A 430 37.04 -39.50 -27.22
CA SER A 430 36.70 -40.83 -27.77
C SER A 430 35.28 -41.42 -27.56
N LEU A 431 34.73 -41.81 -28.72
CA LEU A 431 33.46 -42.47 -28.99
C LEU A 431 33.30 -43.83 -28.30
N SER A 432 32.07 -44.21 -27.94
CA SER A 432 31.29 -45.32 -28.53
C SER A 432 30.17 -45.82 -27.60
N GLU A 433 29.24 -46.58 -28.21
CA GLU A 433 27.87 -46.93 -27.80
C GLU A 433 27.71 -47.88 -26.60
N GLU A 434 26.42 -48.00 -26.19
CA GLU A 434 25.74 -49.19 -25.62
C GLU A 434 25.71 -49.40 -24.09
N ASN A 435 24.52 -49.23 -23.46
CA ASN A 435 23.60 -50.33 -23.09
C ASN A 435 22.49 -49.94 -22.08
N GLN A 436 21.38 -50.69 -22.14
CA GLN A 436 20.09 -50.57 -21.45
C GLN A 436 20.14 -50.56 -19.90
N PRO A 437 19.12 -50.03 -19.19
CA PRO A 437 19.02 -50.17 -17.74
C PRO A 437 18.33 -51.47 -17.30
N ILE A 438 19.02 -52.22 -16.44
CA ILE A 438 18.52 -53.37 -15.68
C ILE A 438 17.74 -52.88 -14.46
N LEU A 439 16.59 -53.51 -14.25
CA LEU A 439 15.68 -53.36 -13.12
C LEU A 439 16.17 -54.21 -11.93
N GLN A 440 16.38 -53.64 -10.73
CA GLN A 440 16.24 -54.41 -9.49
C GLN A 440 16.07 -53.57 -8.21
N ASN A 441 14.84 -53.63 -7.69
CA ASN A 441 14.40 -53.80 -6.30
C ASN A 441 15.30 -53.40 -5.12
N TYR A 442 14.77 -52.49 -4.30
CA TYR A 442 14.74 -52.58 -2.83
C TYR A 442 13.37 -51.99 -2.45
N GLY A 443 12.39 -52.72 -1.91
CA GLY A 443 12.50 -53.65 -0.78
C GLY A 443 11.69 -53.03 0.35
N ASP A 444 10.38 -52.91 0.13
CA ASP A 444 9.39 -52.45 1.10
C ASP A 444 9.06 -53.60 2.05
N ASN A 445 9.05 -53.35 3.36
CA ASN A 445 8.49 -54.29 4.33
C ASN A 445 8.04 -53.56 5.59
N ASN A 446 6.71 -53.47 5.71
CA ASN A 446 5.89 -53.78 6.88
C ASN A 446 5.99 -52.86 8.11
N ASN A 447 4.90 -52.50 8.80
CA ASN A 447 3.46 -52.62 8.60
C ASN A 447 2.79 -51.96 9.81
N ASN A 448 1.50 -51.66 9.65
CA ASN A 448 0.44 -51.55 10.67
C ASN A 448 0.10 -50.18 11.28
N ASN A 449 -1.09 -49.75 10.86
CA ASN A 449 -2.24 -49.31 11.66
C ASN A 449 -2.19 -47.90 12.27
N ASP A 450 -2.94 -46.98 11.67
CA ASP A 450 -4.18 -46.49 12.28
C ASP A 450 -5.12 -45.88 11.23
N GLY A 451 -6.42 -46.11 11.42
CA GLY A 451 -7.52 -45.75 10.52
C GLY A 451 -7.85 -44.25 10.48
N PRO A 452 -8.95 -43.89 9.79
CA PRO A 452 -9.26 -42.50 9.46
C PRO A 452 -9.90 -41.81 10.67
N PHE A 453 -9.22 -40.79 11.22
CA PHE A 453 -9.85 -39.90 12.20
C PHE A 453 -10.42 -38.68 11.49
N THR A 454 -11.74 -38.73 11.30
CA THR A 454 -12.60 -37.55 11.20
C THR A 454 -12.54 -36.80 12.53
N ASP A 455 -12.22 -35.51 12.49
CA ASP A 455 -12.81 -34.56 13.43
C ASP A 455 -13.00 -33.22 12.71
N ASP A 456 -14.28 -32.92 12.53
CA ASP A 456 -14.81 -31.58 12.41
C ASP A 456 -14.51 -30.77 13.67
N SER A 457 -14.68 -29.46 13.56
CA SER A 457 -14.73 -28.44 14.62
C SER A 457 -13.40 -27.77 15.03
N ALA A 458 -13.00 -26.79 14.22
CA ALA A 458 -12.65 -25.46 14.74
C ALA A 458 -12.86 -24.40 13.65
N SER A 459 -14.11 -24.24 13.22
CA SER A 459 -14.59 -22.96 12.68
C SER A 459 -14.62 -21.95 13.83
N SER A 460 -13.46 -21.42 14.21
CA SER A 460 -13.44 -20.16 14.94
C SER A 460 -13.63 -19.07 13.89
N SER A 461 -14.86 -18.57 13.87
CA SER A 461 -15.20 -17.23 13.42
C SER A 461 -14.03 -16.29 13.66
N ARG A 462 -13.48 -15.76 12.56
CA ARG A 462 -12.52 -14.66 12.57
C ARG A 462 -13.26 -13.41 13.04
N GLU A 463 -13.58 -13.37 14.33
CA GLU A 463 -13.93 -12.14 15.01
C GLU A 463 -12.72 -11.22 14.92
N ASP A 464 -12.97 -9.97 14.52
CA ASP A 464 -11.99 -8.91 14.41
C ASP A 464 -11.28 -8.70 15.77
N PHE A 465 -10.17 -9.39 16.00
CA PHE A 465 -9.51 -9.39 17.32
C PHE A 465 -8.13 -8.70 17.32
N LYS A 466 -8.12 -7.60 18.07
CA LYS A 466 -7.05 -6.84 18.77
C LYS A 466 -5.63 -6.97 18.25
N GLU A 467 -5.24 -5.93 17.49
CA GLU A 467 -3.87 -5.64 17.09
C GLU A 467 -2.91 -5.39 18.27
N SER A 468 -1.71 -5.97 18.13
CA SER A 468 -0.48 -5.81 18.93
C SER A 468 -0.02 -4.34 19.08
N SER A 469 -0.73 -3.53 19.86
CA SER A 469 -0.34 -2.14 20.10
C SER A 469 -0.85 -1.62 21.46
N LEU A 470 -0.04 -0.83 22.17
CA LEU A 470 -0.38 -0.30 23.49
C LEU A 470 -1.65 0.56 23.41
N TYR A 471 -2.41 0.71 24.52
CA TYR A 471 -3.68 1.47 24.61
C TYR A 471 -3.77 2.79 23.80
N THR A 472 -2.68 3.54 23.67
CA THR A 472 -2.62 4.80 22.91
C THR A 472 -2.72 4.61 21.39
N ASP A 473 -2.23 3.51 20.83
CA ASP A 473 -2.33 3.20 19.40
C ASP A 473 -3.78 2.85 19.01
N HIS A 474 -4.48 2.11 19.88
CA HIS A 474 -5.91 1.88 19.77
C HIS A 474 -6.72 3.18 19.81
N LEU A 475 -6.27 4.21 20.54
CA LEU A 475 -6.94 5.50 20.57
C LEU A 475 -6.88 6.20 19.21
N HIS A 476 -5.75 6.14 18.51
CA HIS A 476 -5.60 6.71 17.15
C HIS A 476 -6.43 5.94 16.11
N GLN A 477 -6.48 4.62 16.23
CA GLN A 477 -7.30 3.79 15.32
C GLN A 477 -8.79 3.95 15.60
N ARG A 478 -9.20 4.07 16.87
CA ARG A 478 -10.57 4.45 17.24
C ARG A 478 -10.90 5.87 16.78
N ALA A 479 -9.94 6.80 16.81
CA ALA A 479 -10.11 8.12 16.23
C ALA A 479 -10.33 8.04 14.70
N ALA A 480 -9.53 7.25 13.98
CA ALA A 480 -9.73 7.01 12.55
C ALA A 480 -11.12 6.41 12.26
N ASN A 481 -11.55 5.44 13.06
CA ASN A 481 -12.88 4.81 12.94
C ASN A 481 -14.01 5.78 13.28
N LEU A 482 -13.84 6.64 14.29
CA LEU A 482 -14.80 7.69 14.65
C LEU A 482 -14.99 8.67 13.50
N HIS A 483 -13.91 9.11 12.85
CA HIS A 483 -13.99 9.96 11.64
C HIS A 483 -14.65 9.24 10.47
N ALA A 484 -14.33 7.96 10.25
CA ALA A 484 -14.92 7.15 9.19
C ALA A 484 -16.44 6.93 9.40
N ASN A 485 -16.88 6.76 10.65
CA ASN A 485 -18.29 6.62 11.01
C ASN A 485 -19.04 7.95 10.91
N LEU A 486 -18.41 9.07 11.30
CA LEU A 486 -18.97 10.41 11.15
C LEU A 486 -19.22 10.74 9.66
N LYS A 487 -18.33 10.31 8.77
CA LYS A 487 -18.53 10.40 7.30
C LYS A 487 -19.76 9.64 6.82
N SER A 488 -20.10 8.51 7.43
CA SER A 488 -21.32 7.75 7.09
C SER A 488 -22.59 8.52 7.47
N ILE A 489 -22.56 9.21 8.62
CA ILE A 489 -23.67 10.03 9.12
C ILE A 489 -23.88 11.28 8.27
N ILE A 490 -22.80 11.94 7.84
CA ILE A 490 -22.87 13.13 6.97
C ILE A 490 -23.42 12.78 5.57
N ARG A 491 -23.08 11.59 5.04
CA ARG A 491 -23.56 11.13 3.72
C ARG A 491 -25.06 10.89 3.65
N LEU A 492 -25.70 10.45 4.75
CA LEU A 492 -27.14 10.22 4.80
C LEU A 492 -27.98 11.50 4.70
N LYS A 493 -27.40 12.67 5.03
CA LYS A 493 -28.10 13.98 4.97
C LYS A 493 -27.75 14.84 3.75
N PHE A 494 -26.64 14.57 3.07
CA PHE A 494 -26.27 15.26 1.82
C PHE A 494 -27.25 15.00 0.67
N ILE A 495 -28.15 14.02 0.82
CA ILE A 495 -29.15 13.61 -0.17
C ILE A 495 -30.36 14.55 -0.19
N HIS A 496 -30.53 15.42 0.82
CA HIS A 496 -31.60 16.42 0.85
C HIS A 496 -31.02 17.84 0.96
N LEU A 497 -31.11 18.59 -0.15
CA LEU A 497 -30.89 20.04 -0.35
C LEU A 497 -29.95 20.71 0.69
N PRO A 498 -28.63 20.78 0.42
CA PRO A 498 -27.65 21.31 1.38
C PRO A 498 -27.77 22.82 1.65
N ILE A 499 -28.40 23.56 0.73
CA ILE A 499 -28.62 25.00 0.77
C ILE A 499 -30.04 25.30 0.28
N GLN A 500 -30.70 26.29 0.89
CA GLN A 500 -31.98 26.83 0.42
C GLN A 500 -31.87 28.34 0.28
N CYS A 501 -32.38 28.92 -0.80
CA CYS A 501 -32.20 30.34 -1.08
C CYS A 501 -33.53 31.09 -1.12
N TRP A 502 -33.55 32.27 -0.51
CA TRP A 502 -34.64 33.22 -0.60
C TRP A 502 -34.55 33.98 -1.92
N VAL A 503 -35.32 33.52 -2.90
CA VAL A 503 -35.37 34.08 -4.26
C VAL A 503 -36.57 35.02 -4.45
N PRO A 504 -36.52 35.96 -5.43
CA PRO A 504 -37.66 36.83 -5.73
C PRO A 504 -38.92 36.04 -6.13
N ALA A 505 -40.10 36.58 -5.80
CA ALA A 505 -41.38 35.91 -6.08
C ALA A 505 -41.67 35.66 -7.57
N GLN A 506 -41.02 36.40 -8.48
CA GLN A 506 -41.14 36.15 -9.92
C GLN A 506 -40.42 34.87 -10.39
N PHE A 507 -39.58 34.24 -9.54
CA PHE A 507 -38.84 33.06 -9.94
C PHE A 507 -39.74 31.83 -10.05
N THR A 508 -39.54 31.07 -11.12
CA THR A 508 -40.18 29.75 -11.25
C THR A 508 -39.47 28.72 -10.37
N GLY A 509 -40.12 27.61 -10.03
CA GLY A 509 -39.47 26.55 -9.24
C GLY A 509 -38.19 25.99 -9.88
N ALA A 510 -38.06 26.04 -11.22
CA ALA A 510 -36.81 25.67 -11.90
C ALA A 510 -35.69 26.70 -11.70
N TRP A 511 -36.03 27.99 -11.61
CA TRP A 511 -35.06 29.05 -11.30
C TRP A 511 -34.61 28.99 -9.84
N GLU A 512 -35.51 28.63 -8.94
CA GLU A 512 -35.18 28.36 -7.53
C GLU A 512 -34.15 27.23 -7.44
N GLN A 513 -34.42 26.06 -8.03
CA GLN A 513 -33.49 24.92 -8.04
C GLN A 513 -32.16 25.23 -8.74
N TYR A 514 -32.20 25.98 -9.85
CA TYR A 514 -30.99 26.47 -10.50
C TYR A 514 -30.16 27.36 -9.57
N THR A 515 -30.81 28.31 -8.90
CA THR A 515 -30.17 29.27 -8.00
C THR A 515 -29.54 28.54 -6.81
N GLU A 516 -30.26 27.62 -6.20
CA GLU A 516 -29.76 26.80 -5.08
C GLU A 516 -28.52 25.99 -5.48
N ASN A 517 -28.56 25.31 -6.64
CA ASN A 517 -27.44 24.52 -7.12
C ASN A 517 -26.25 25.39 -7.56
N TYR A 518 -26.51 26.52 -8.20
CA TYR A 518 -25.47 27.49 -8.55
C TYR A 518 -24.76 27.98 -7.28
N CYS A 519 -25.53 28.44 -6.28
CA CYS A 519 -25.01 28.95 -5.01
C CYS A 519 -24.36 27.88 -4.14
N PHE A 520 -24.73 26.61 -4.30
CA PHE A 520 -24.03 25.52 -3.63
C PHE A 520 -22.65 25.26 -4.25
N VAL A 521 -22.57 25.31 -5.58
CA VAL A 521 -21.38 24.99 -6.37
C VAL A 521 -20.38 26.14 -6.42
N GLN A 522 -20.90 27.37 -6.44
CA GLN A 522 -20.13 28.58 -6.17
C GLN A 522 -19.95 28.78 -4.67
N ASN A 523 -18.97 29.59 -4.30
CA ASN A 523 -18.81 29.98 -2.91
C ASN A 523 -19.88 31.02 -2.55
N THR A 524 -20.26 31.06 -1.28
CA THR A 524 -21.11 32.12 -0.73
C THR A 524 -20.28 33.01 0.18
N TYR A 525 -20.73 34.21 0.53
CA TYR A 525 -20.01 35.06 1.48
C TYR A 525 -20.88 35.40 2.69
N PHE A 526 -20.24 35.66 3.82
CA PHE A 526 -20.92 36.06 5.04
C PHE A 526 -20.87 37.57 5.24
N LEU A 527 -22.01 38.14 5.63
CA LEU A 527 -22.16 39.53 6.02
C LEU A 527 -23.10 39.60 7.22
N GLN A 528 -22.76 40.41 8.22
CA GLN A 528 -23.66 40.68 9.34
C GLN A 528 -24.92 41.41 8.83
N LEU A 529 -26.10 41.06 9.35
CA LEU A 529 -27.37 41.66 8.89
C LEU A 529 -27.45 43.18 9.09
N THR A 530 -26.66 43.73 10.02
CA THR A 530 -26.57 45.18 10.28
C THR A 530 -25.80 45.93 9.19
N ASN A 531 -24.95 45.24 8.43
CA ASN A 531 -24.05 45.87 7.47
C ASN A 531 -24.71 45.90 6.09
N GLN A 532 -24.57 47.03 5.39
CA GLN A 532 -25.00 47.14 4.00
C GLN A 532 -24.10 46.28 3.09
N ILE A 533 -24.68 45.75 2.02
CA ILE A 533 -23.94 44.96 1.04
C ILE A 533 -22.93 45.87 0.33
N PRO A 534 -21.61 45.59 0.41
CA PRO A 534 -20.59 46.43 -0.23
C PRO A 534 -20.82 46.55 -1.74
N VAL A 535 -20.62 47.73 -2.32
CA VAL A 535 -20.77 47.92 -3.78
C VAL A 535 -19.61 47.27 -4.54
N ASP A 536 -18.43 47.23 -3.93
CA ASP A 536 -17.23 46.64 -4.54
C ASP A 536 -17.27 45.11 -4.51
N TYR A 537 -17.31 44.50 -5.70
CA TYR A 537 -17.34 43.05 -5.84
C TYR A 537 -16.08 42.36 -5.31
N VAL A 538 -14.91 42.99 -5.44
CA VAL A 538 -13.64 42.44 -4.94
C VAL A 538 -13.69 42.23 -3.42
N GLU A 539 -14.38 43.11 -2.69
CA GLU A 539 -14.55 42.96 -1.25
C GLU A 539 -15.47 41.76 -0.92
N ARG A 540 -16.52 41.53 -1.72
CA ARG A 540 -17.42 40.38 -1.56
C ARG A 540 -16.68 39.07 -1.82
N ASP A 541 -15.93 38.99 -2.91
CA ASP A 541 -15.14 37.82 -3.30
C ASP A 541 -14.11 37.47 -2.21
N SER A 542 -13.52 38.47 -1.55
CA SER A 542 -12.56 38.26 -0.46
C SER A 542 -13.17 37.65 0.82
N ARG A 543 -14.51 37.72 0.98
CA ARG A 543 -15.27 37.20 2.12
C ARG A 543 -15.96 35.87 1.83
N GLU A 544 -15.66 35.26 0.69
CA GLU A 544 -16.22 33.98 0.30
C GLU A 544 -15.80 32.84 1.25
N ILE A 545 -16.77 31.98 1.55
CA ILE A 545 -16.64 30.75 2.28
C ILE A 545 -17.01 29.59 1.35
N GLY A 546 -16.08 28.66 1.17
CA GLY A 546 -16.27 27.46 0.35
C GLY A 546 -16.02 26.15 1.12
N TYR A 547 -15.64 26.20 2.40
CA TYR A 547 -15.16 25.02 3.12
C TYR A 547 -16.25 23.93 3.27
N TYR A 548 -17.54 24.29 3.35
CA TYR A 548 -18.63 23.33 3.56
C TYR A 548 -18.74 22.28 2.44
N GLN A 549 -18.35 22.62 1.21
CA GLN A 549 -18.29 21.71 0.07
C GLN A 549 -17.28 20.58 0.29
N TRP A 550 -16.22 20.86 1.06
CA TRP A 550 -15.03 20.01 1.21
C TRP A 550 -15.02 19.17 2.48
N VAL A 551 -15.91 19.45 3.44
CA VAL A 551 -15.96 18.80 4.75
C VAL A 551 -15.91 17.26 4.66
N PRO A 552 -16.71 16.57 3.83
CA PRO A 552 -16.70 15.10 3.79
C PRO A 552 -15.39 14.52 3.27
N PHE A 553 -14.69 15.25 2.39
CA PHE A 553 -13.40 14.84 1.82
C PHE A 553 -12.27 15.04 2.80
N ILE A 554 -12.23 16.20 3.45
CA ILE A 554 -11.22 16.50 4.45
C ILE A 554 -11.35 15.54 5.64
N LEU A 555 -12.56 15.29 6.14
CA LEU A 555 -12.75 14.31 7.22
C LEU A 555 -12.30 12.90 6.82
N ALA A 556 -12.49 12.49 5.56
CA ALA A 556 -12.00 11.22 5.04
C ALA A 556 -10.46 11.18 4.96
N LEU A 557 -9.84 12.25 4.48
CA LEU A 557 -8.40 12.40 4.42
C LEU A 557 -7.79 12.38 5.83
N GLN A 558 -8.38 13.12 6.77
CA GLN A 558 -7.97 13.15 8.16
C GLN A 558 -8.02 11.74 8.78
N ALA A 559 -9.11 10.98 8.55
CA ALA A 559 -9.23 9.60 8.99
C ALA A 559 -8.11 8.70 8.41
N PHE A 560 -7.83 8.84 7.12
CA PHE A 560 -6.74 8.11 6.46
C PHE A 560 -5.37 8.45 7.04
N LEU A 561 -5.09 9.73 7.27
CA LEU A 561 -3.85 10.20 7.87
C LEU A 561 -3.65 9.67 9.30
N PHE A 562 -4.72 9.51 10.10
CA PHE A 562 -4.65 8.80 11.39
C PHE A 562 -4.37 7.31 11.28
N TYR A 563 -4.79 6.66 10.19
CA TYR A 563 -4.48 5.26 9.91
C TYR A 563 -3.08 5.06 9.30
N LEU A 564 -2.51 6.08 8.67
CA LEU A 564 -1.26 6.00 7.92
C LEU A 564 -0.08 5.45 8.75
N PRO A 565 0.18 5.88 10.00
CA PRO A 565 1.27 5.31 10.81
C PRO A 565 1.09 3.80 11.09
N CYS A 566 -0.14 3.33 11.34
CA CYS A 566 -0.43 1.89 11.46
C CYS A 566 -0.12 1.16 10.15
N LEU A 567 -0.53 1.73 9.02
CA LEU A 567 -0.26 1.15 7.71
C LEU A 567 1.25 1.05 7.46
N ILE A 568 2.00 2.10 7.77
CA ILE A 568 3.47 2.10 7.65
C ILE A 568 4.06 0.99 8.54
N TRP A 569 3.64 0.86 9.80
CA TRP A 569 4.09 -0.24 10.67
C TRP A 569 3.83 -1.62 10.05
N ARG A 570 2.61 -1.87 9.55
CA ARG A 570 2.24 -3.14 8.90
C ARG A 570 3.05 -3.42 7.64
N LEU A 571 3.33 -2.39 6.85
CA LEU A 571 4.09 -2.53 5.60
C LEU A 571 5.60 -2.61 5.81
N THR A 572 6.11 -2.18 6.96
CA THR A 572 7.56 -2.12 7.22
C THR A 572 8.05 -3.15 8.23
N ASN A 573 7.17 -3.72 9.06
CA ASN A 573 7.55 -4.67 10.09
C ASN A 573 8.23 -5.94 9.53
N TRP A 574 7.81 -6.41 8.35
CA TRP A 574 8.31 -7.64 7.75
C TRP A 574 9.75 -7.52 7.24
N TYR A 575 10.19 -6.30 6.88
CA TYR A 575 11.60 -6.04 6.51
C TYR A 575 12.59 -6.30 7.66
N SER A 576 12.10 -6.41 8.91
CA SER A 576 12.96 -6.77 10.04
C SER A 576 13.46 -8.21 10.00
N GLY A 577 12.81 -9.09 9.20
CA GLY A 577 13.02 -10.54 9.24
C GLY A 577 12.36 -11.22 10.45
N ILE A 578 11.69 -10.48 11.32
CA ILE A 578 10.98 -10.98 12.50
C ILE A 578 9.48 -10.66 12.36
N SER A 579 8.65 -11.70 12.22
CA SER A 579 7.20 -11.57 12.19
C SER A 579 6.65 -11.30 13.60
N VAL A 580 6.75 -10.05 14.09
CA VAL A 580 6.29 -9.66 15.45
C VAL A 580 4.85 -10.10 15.71
N LEU A 581 3.95 -9.91 14.73
CA LEU A 581 2.55 -10.33 14.83
C LEU A 581 2.41 -11.85 14.94
N GLY A 582 3.11 -12.61 14.09
CA GLY A 582 3.06 -14.07 14.11
C GLY A 582 3.56 -14.65 15.44
N ILE A 583 4.69 -14.14 15.95
CA ILE A 583 5.27 -14.58 17.23
C ILE A 583 4.35 -14.23 18.41
N THR A 584 3.75 -13.04 18.39
CA THR A 584 2.82 -12.61 19.44
C THR A 584 1.56 -13.47 19.43
N ASN A 585 1.00 -13.79 18.26
CA ASN A 585 -0.16 -14.67 18.14
C ASN A 585 0.15 -16.08 18.65
N MET A 586 1.29 -16.66 18.23
CA MET A 586 1.72 -17.97 18.76
C MET A 586 1.89 -17.97 20.28
N ALA A 587 2.35 -16.86 20.87
CA ALA A 587 2.46 -16.72 22.32
C ALA A 587 1.10 -16.60 23.02
N VAL A 588 0.14 -15.88 22.42
CA VAL A 588 -1.23 -15.79 22.93
C VAL A 588 -1.94 -17.13 22.84
N ASP A 589 -1.81 -17.82 21.71
CA ASP A 589 -2.41 -19.14 21.49
C ASP A 589 -1.82 -20.17 22.46
N ALA A 590 -0.51 -20.13 22.71
CA ALA A 590 0.13 -20.97 23.73
C ALA A 590 -0.43 -20.70 25.14
N GLY A 591 -0.79 -19.44 25.45
CA GLY A 591 -1.38 -19.08 26.73
C GLY A 591 -2.79 -19.63 26.95
N ASN A 592 -3.54 -19.90 25.88
CA ASN A 592 -4.89 -20.43 25.94
C ASN A 592 -4.94 -21.98 26.00
N MET A 593 -3.78 -22.64 25.99
CA MET A 593 -3.69 -24.11 25.98
C MET A 593 -3.42 -24.69 27.38
N ASP A 594 -3.68 -26.00 27.50
CA ASP A 594 -3.41 -26.76 28.73
C ASP A 594 -1.90 -26.77 29.09
N HIS A 595 -1.57 -26.96 30.36
CA HIS A 595 -0.24 -26.73 30.94
C HIS A 595 0.89 -27.49 30.23
N GLU A 596 0.70 -28.76 29.91
CA GLU A 596 1.71 -29.59 29.23
C GLU A 596 1.92 -29.16 27.76
N THR A 597 0.83 -28.87 27.06
CA THR A 597 0.85 -28.40 25.66
C THR A 597 1.43 -26.99 25.58
N ARG A 598 1.08 -26.12 26.53
CA ARG A 598 1.62 -24.77 26.69
C ARG A 598 3.13 -24.80 26.84
N LYS A 599 3.68 -25.63 27.73
CA LYS A 599 5.13 -25.72 27.95
C LYS A 599 5.89 -26.11 26.68
N LYS A 600 5.35 -27.05 25.89
CA LYS A 600 5.92 -27.41 24.58
C LYS A 600 5.85 -26.23 23.60
N ASN A 601 4.71 -25.55 23.51
CA ASN A 601 4.51 -24.44 22.59
C ASN A 601 5.33 -23.20 22.97
N VAL A 602 5.46 -22.87 24.26
CA VAL A 602 6.33 -21.79 24.75
C VAL A 602 7.78 -22.07 24.38
N LYS A 603 8.25 -23.32 24.51
CA LYS A 603 9.58 -23.74 24.07
C LYS A 603 9.75 -23.56 22.56
N THR A 604 8.73 -23.89 21.77
CA THR A 604 8.70 -23.65 20.32
C THR A 604 8.79 -22.16 19.98
N VAL A 605 8.03 -21.30 20.66
CA VAL A 605 8.06 -19.84 20.48
C VAL A 605 9.43 -19.28 20.86
N ALA A 606 10.01 -19.73 21.99
CA ALA A 606 11.35 -19.33 22.42
C ALA A 606 12.42 -19.72 21.40
N GLN A 607 12.31 -20.92 20.80
CA GLN A 607 13.20 -21.36 19.73
C GLN A 607 13.06 -20.49 18.47
N HIS A 608 11.83 -20.12 18.10
CA HIS A 608 11.56 -19.24 16.97
C HIS A 608 12.14 -17.82 17.19
N ILE A 609 11.97 -17.25 18.38
CA ILE A 609 12.56 -15.95 18.77
C ILE A 609 14.09 -16.03 18.69
N ARG A 610 14.70 -17.09 19.21
CA ARG A 610 16.16 -17.28 19.16
C ARG A 610 16.67 -17.39 17.72
N GLN A 611 16.02 -18.19 16.88
CA GLN A 611 16.42 -18.35 15.47
C GLN A 611 16.30 -17.05 14.69
N SER A 612 15.21 -16.31 14.89
CA SER A 612 14.98 -15.02 14.21
C SER A 612 15.98 -13.94 14.63
N LEU A 613 16.27 -13.81 15.94
CA LEU A 613 17.31 -12.91 16.44
C LEU A 613 18.71 -13.28 15.95
N TYR A 614 18.99 -14.59 15.84
CA TYR A 614 20.25 -15.10 15.29
C TYR A 614 20.39 -14.76 13.80
N LEU A 615 19.35 -15.00 13.00
CA LEU A 615 19.33 -14.71 11.58
C LEU A 615 19.52 -13.21 11.29
N GLN A 616 18.88 -12.35 12.08
CA GLN A 616 19.03 -10.90 11.97
C GLN A 616 20.50 -10.47 12.20
N ARG A 617 21.20 -11.12 13.13
CA ARG A 617 22.61 -10.85 13.43
C ARG A 617 23.53 -11.22 12.27
N GLU A 618 23.29 -12.36 11.63
CA GLU A 618 24.15 -12.91 10.56
C GLU A 618 23.98 -12.10 9.27
N LEU A 619 22.74 -11.82 8.86
CA LEU A 619 22.40 -11.03 7.67
C LEU A 619 22.81 -9.56 7.75
N SER A 620 23.07 -9.04 8.95
CA SER A 620 23.53 -7.65 9.09
C SER A 620 24.94 -7.43 8.56
N THR A 621 25.74 -8.47 8.29
CA THR A 621 27.17 -8.32 7.99
C THR A 621 27.46 -7.96 6.52
N SER A 622 26.45 -7.95 5.63
CA SER A 622 26.69 -8.06 4.17
C SER A 622 26.02 -7.03 3.23
N GLY A 623 25.70 -5.79 3.64
CA GLY A 623 25.09 -4.80 2.71
C GLY A 623 25.49 -3.34 2.94
N LYS A 624 26.01 -2.66 1.90
CA LYS A 624 26.65 -1.31 1.97
C LYS A 624 25.86 -0.11 1.41
N LEU A 625 24.56 -0.18 1.07
CA LEU A 625 23.97 0.86 0.18
C LEU A 625 22.91 1.86 0.71
N PHE A 626 22.32 1.75 1.93
CA PHE A 626 21.32 2.74 2.41
C PHE A 626 21.42 3.09 3.91
N GLY A 627 21.83 4.31 4.23
CA GLY A 627 22.44 4.71 5.51
C GLY A 627 21.57 5.18 6.68
N PHE A 628 20.31 4.76 6.86
CA PHE A 628 19.57 5.04 8.13
C PHE A 628 18.81 3.81 8.65
N LEU A 629 18.08 3.11 7.79
CA LEU A 629 17.41 1.85 8.12
C LEU A 629 18.39 0.67 8.34
N ILE A 630 19.59 0.71 7.75
CA ILE A 630 20.55 -0.40 7.81
C ILE A 630 21.46 -0.33 9.06
N TYR A 631 21.76 0.87 9.59
CA TYR A 631 22.53 1.01 10.84
C TYR A 631 21.81 0.35 12.03
N GLY A 632 20.47 0.31 12.02
CA GLY A 632 19.68 -0.39 13.05
C GLY A 632 19.84 -1.91 13.04
N LYS A 633 20.10 -2.52 11.87
CA LYS A 633 20.26 -3.97 11.69
C LYS A 633 21.56 -4.47 12.35
N HIS A 634 22.62 -3.66 12.31
CA HIS A 634 23.94 -3.97 12.90
C HIS A 634 23.91 -4.07 14.43
N TYR A 635 23.15 -3.20 15.10
CA TYR A 635 23.09 -3.16 16.57
C TYR A 635 21.91 -3.94 17.17
N GLY A 636 21.04 -4.56 16.35
CA GLY A 636 19.80 -5.21 16.81
C GLY A 636 18.83 -4.22 17.47
N ILE A 637 18.69 -3.04 16.85
CA ILE A 637 17.81 -1.95 17.26
C ILE A 637 16.80 -1.58 16.14
N TYR A 638 16.70 -2.41 15.10
CA TYR A 638 15.89 -2.12 13.92
C TYR A 638 14.40 -2.08 14.26
N VAL A 639 13.88 -3.13 14.90
CA VAL A 639 12.45 -3.23 15.23
C VAL A 639 12.07 -2.15 16.25
N THR A 640 12.91 -1.97 17.26
CA THR A 640 12.73 -0.95 18.31
C THR A 640 12.77 0.47 17.72
N GLY A 641 13.75 0.74 16.85
CA GLY A 641 13.90 2.02 16.17
C GLY A 641 12.75 2.31 15.20
N LEU A 642 12.29 1.30 14.47
CA LEU A 642 11.10 1.39 13.62
C LEU A 642 9.86 1.73 14.45
N TYR A 643 9.66 1.05 15.58
CA TYR A 643 8.53 1.36 16.47
C TYR A 643 8.58 2.79 17.01
N LEU A 644 9.76 3.27 17.41
CA LEU A 644 9.95 4.67 17.83
C LEU A 644 9.70 5.67 16.69
N LEU A 645 10.09 5.34 15.45
CA LEU A 645 9.76 6.12 14.27
C LEU A 645 8.24 6.20 14.05
N ILE A 646 7.51 5.10 14.21
CA ILE A 646 6.03 5.11 14.14
C ILE A 646 5.43 6.01 15.23
N LYS A 647 5.96 5.95 16.46
CA LYS A 647 5.53 6.85 17.55
C LYS A 647 5.79 8.33 17.24
N PHE A 648 6.92 8.63 16.63
CA PHE A 648 7.21 9.98 16.13
C PHE A 648 6.23 10.39 15.01
N LEU A 649 5.92 9.49 14.07
CA LEU A 649 4.94 9.74 13.01
C LEU A 649 3.53 10.01 13.56
N TYR A 650 3.14 9.40 14.69
CA TYR A 650 1.88 9.78 15.36
C TYR A 650 1.88 11.21 15.85
N ILE A 651 2.98 11.69 16.47
CA ILE A 651 3.11 13.10 16.87
C ILE A 651 3.03 14.01 15.64
N LEU A 652 3.80 13.71 14.60
CA LEU A 652 3.79 14.48 13.37
C LEU A 652 2.39 14.52 12.76
N ASN A 653 1.68 13.39 12.75
CA ASN A 653 0.31 13.33 12.27
C ASN A 653 -0.61 14.23 13.10
N VAL A 654 -0.62 14.16 14.43
CA VAL A 654 -1.47 15.03 15.27
C VAL A 654 -1.19 16.52 15.00
N VAL A 655 0.08 16.91 14.86
CA VAL A 655 0.45 18.30 14.48
C VAL A 655 -0.10 18.65 13.09
N CYS A 656 0.06 17.77 12.10
CA CYS A 656 -0.49 17.99 10.76
C CYS A 656 -2.03 18.13 10.78
N GLN A 657 -2.72 17.37 11.62
CA GLN A 657 -4.19 17.42 11.73
C GLN A 657 -4.67 18.78 12.26
N PHE A 658 -3.98 19.35 13.25
CA PHE A 658 -4.24 20.71 13.72
C PHE A 658 -3.97 21.76 12.65
N LEU A 659 -2.89 21.62 11.88
CA LEU A 659 -2.58 22.54 10.77
C LEU A 659 -3.63 22.47 9.66
N ILE A 660 -4.05 21.26 9.27
CA ILE A 660 -5.12 21.04 8.29
C ILE A 660 -6.41 21.70 8.78
N LEU A 661 -6.79 21.46 10.03
CA LEU A 661 -8.00 22.03 10.61
C LEU A 661 -7.97 23.57 10.65
N ASN A 662 -6.83 24.17 11.05
CA ASN A 662 -6.65 25.61 11.10
C ASN A 662 -6.73 26.26 9.71
N ARG A 663 -6.00 25.68 8.74
CA ARG A 663 -5.98 26.18 7.36
C ARG A 663 -7.34 26.02 6.67
N PHE A 664 -8.04 24.94 6.97
CA PHE A 664 -9.33 24.60 6.36
C PHE A 664 -10.45 25.54 6.78
N LEU A 665 -10.53 25.88 8.06
CA LEU A 665 -11.56 26.78 8.59
C LEU A 665 -11.21 28.26 8.39
N GLY A 666 -9.99 28.58 7.93
CA GLY A 666 -9.54 29.96 7.75
C GLY A 666 -9.32 30.72 9.07
N ALA A 667 -9.13 30.00 10.18
CA ALA A 667 -8.92 30.62 11.48
C ALA A 667 -7.51 31.25 11.57
N GLN A 668 -7.42 32.45 12.15
CA GLN A 668 -6.15 33.16 12.33
C GLN A 668 -5.24 32.52 13.40
N TYR A 669 -5.82 31.80 14.37
CA TYR A 669 -5.12 31.20 15.51
C TYR A 669 -5.46 29.72 15.68
N THR A 670 -4.47 28.87 15.96
CA THR A 670 -4.63 27.41 16.08
C THR A 670 -5.49 26.95 17.27
N PHE A 671 -5.62 27.81 18.28
CA PHE A 671 -6.36 27.55 19.52
C PHE A 671 -7.79 28.11 19.50
N TRP A 672 -8.36 28.34 18.32
CA TRP A 672 -9.72 28.85 18.13
C TRP A 672 -10.80 28.02 18.85
N GLY A 673 -10.57 26.73 19.11
CA GLY A 673 -11.54 25.88 19.82
C GLY A 673 -11.84 26.32 21.24
N PHE A 674 -10.87 26.93 21.94
CA PHE A 674 -11.10 27.54 23.26
C PHE A 674 -11.94 28.82 23.15
N GLU A 675 -11.69 29.63 22.13
CA GLU A 675 -12.39 30.89 21.89
C GLU A 675 -13.86 30.66 21.53
N ILE A 676 -14.15 29.76 20.61
CA ILE A 676 -15.54 29.45 20.26
C ILE A 676 -16.30 28.84 21.45
N LEU A 677 -15.64 28.01 22.28
CA LEU A 677 -16.27 27.49 23.49
C LEU A 677 -16.58 28.62 24.49
N ARG A 678 -15.65 29.57 24.64
CA ARG A 678 -15.83 30.76 25.47
C ARG A 678 -16.99 31.61 24.95
N ASP A 679 -17.02 31.89 23.66
CA ASP A 679 -18.08 32.69 23.02
C ASP A 679 -19.45 32.03 23.16
N LEU A 680 -19.53 30.70 22.97
CA LEU A 680 -20.74 29.94 23.18
C LEU A 680 -21.19 29.91 24.65
N ALA A 681 -20.24 29.87 25.60
CA ALA A 681 -20.54 29.95 27.03
C ALA A 681 -21.08 31.34 27.45
N TYR A 682 -20.64 32.40 26.78
CA TYR A 682 -21.17 33.76 26.97
C TYR A 682 -22.40 34.07 26.12
N GLY A 683 -22.88 33.11 25.30
CA GLY A 683 -24.06 33.28 24.46
C GLY A 683 -23.85 34.13 23.20
N ARG A 684 -22.60 34.35 22.77
CA ARG A 684 -22.29 35.02 21.50
C ARG A 684 -22.42 34.03 20.34
N GLU A 685 -23.38 34.27 19.46
CA GLU A 685 -23.64 33.39 18.32
C GLU A 685 -22.81 33.73 17.07
N TRP A 686 -23.00 32.95 16.01
CA TRP A 686 -22.38 33.11 14.68
C TRP A 686 -22.69 34.49 14.04
N GLN A 687 -23.77 35.15 14.44
CA GLN A 687 -24.17 36.46 13.93
C GLN A 687 -23.15 37.55 14.29
N GLU A 688 -22.56 37.48 15.49
CA GLU A 688 -21.57 38.45 15.97
C GLU A 688 -20.14 37.97 15.70
N SER A 689 -19.87 36.69 15.99
CA SER A 689 -18.53 36.10 15.85
C SER A 689 -18.10 35.88 14.39
N GLY A 690 -19.07 35.73 13.47
CA GLY A 690 -18.81 35.39 12.07
C GLY A 690 -18.24 33.98 11.85
N HIS A 691 -18.09 33.18 12.92
CA HIS A 691 -17.66 31.80 12.83
C HIS A 691 -18.86 30.89 12.53
N PHE A 692 -18.70 30.00 11.56
CA PHE A 692 -19.72 29.05 11.11
C PHE A 692 -21.10 29.69 10.84
N PRO A 693 -21.20 30.64 9.88
CA PRO A 693 -22.45 31.32 9.58
C PRO A 693 -23.52 30.38 9.02
N ARG A 694 -24.76 30.53 9.51
CA ARG A 694 -25.90 29.71 9.06
C ARG A 694 -26.69 30.36 7.93
N VAL A 695 -26.45 31.65 7.70
CA VAL A 695 -27.03 32.45 6.63
C VAL A 695 -25.90 33.14 5.88
N THR A 696 -25.93 33.05 4.56
CA THR A 696 -24.89 33.59 3.66
C THR A 696 -25.53 34.28 2.48
N MET A 697 -24.82 35.21 1.85
CA MET A 697 -25.22 35.83 0.59
C MET A 697 -24.53 35.13 -0.57
N CYS A 698 -25.24 35.01 -1.69
CA CYS A 698 -24.75 34.41 -2.92
C CYS A 698 -24.99 35.38 -4.08
N ASP A 699 -23.92 35.67 -4.83
CA ASP A 699 -23.98 36.41 -6.08
C ASP A 699 -23.94 35.42 -7.24
N PHE A 700 -24.88 35.53 -8.18
CA PHE A 700 -24.86 34.71 -9.39
C PHE A 700 -25.21 35.51 -10.63
N ASP A 701 -24.63 35.08 -11.75
CA ASP A 701 -24.73 35.75 -13.04
C ASP A 701 -25.48 34.87 -14.04
N VAL A 702 -26.54 35.40 -14.64
CA VAL A 702 -27.34 34.71 -15.68
C VAL A 702 -27.26 35.48 -16.98
N ARG A 703 -26.98 34.76 -18.08
CA ARG A 703 -27.01 35.33 -19.43
C ARG A 703 -28.41 35.22 -20.02
N VAL A 704 -29.05 36.35 -20.32
CA VAL A 704 -30.36 36.41 -20.99
C VAL A 704 -30.25 37.33 -22.21
N LEU A 705 -30.52 36.80 -23.41
CA LEU A 705 -30.50 37.58 -24.68
C LEU A 705 -29.20 38.37 -24.92
N GLY A 706 -28.05 37.83 -24.51
CA GLY A 706 -26.74 38.48 -24.65
C GLY A 706 -26.37 39.47 -23.53
N ASN A 707 -27.31 39.79 -22.63
CA ASN A 707 -27.06 40.63 -21.45
C ASN A 707 -26.73 39.79 -20.21
N LEU A 708 -25.78 40.25 -19.40
CA LEU A 708 -25.44 39.66 -18.11
C LEU A 708 -26.31 40.27 -17.01
N HIS A 709 -27.14 39.44 -16.39
CA HIS A 709 -27.93 39.83 -15.23
C HIS A 709 -27.35 39.22 -13.96
N ARG A 710 -26.90 40.09 -13.04
CA ARG A 710 -26.39 39.69 -11.73
C ARG A 710 -27.48 39.77 -10.67
N TRP A 711 -27.65 38.70 -9.92
CA TRP A 711 -28.59 38.59 -8.82
C TRP A 711 -27.85 38.32 -7.52
N THR A 712 -28.36 38.89 -6.43
CA THR A 712 -27.86 38.66 -5.08
C THR A 712 -28.98 38.08 -4.24
N VAL A 713 -28.80 36.87 -3.72
CA VAL A 713 -29.83 36.16 -2.94
C VAL A 713 -29.28 35.74 -1.58
N GLN A 714 -30.17 35.70 -0.60
CA GLN A 714 -29.85 35.23 0.75
C GLN A 714 -30.12 33.74 0.83
N CYS A 715 -29.15 32.95 1.29
CA CYS A 715 -29.28 31.51 1.41
C CYS A 715 -29.03 31.02 2.83
N VAL A 716 -29.80 30.01 3.25
CA VAL A 716 -29.67 29.30 4.53
C VAL A 716 -28.82 28.05 4.31
N LEU A 717 -27.71 27.97 5.04
CA LEU A 717 -26.73 26.90 4.96
C LEU A 717 -26.87 25.94 6.15
N MET A 718 -27.86 25.04 6.06
CA MET A 718 -28.21 24.12 7.15
C MET A 718 -27.06 23.20 7.56
N ILE A 719 -26.19 22.82 6.62
CA ILE A 719 -25.03 21.96 6.87
C ILE A 719 -24.08 22.56 7.92
N ASN A 720 -24.02 23.89 8.00
CA ASN A 720 -23.04 24.54 8.87
C ASN A 720 -23.37 24.40 10.36
N MET A 721 -24.66 24.24 10.70
CA MET A 721 -25.09 23.94 12.06
C MET A 721 -24.49 22.63 12.57
N PHE A 722 -24.32 21.65 11.70
CA PHE A 722 -23.66 20.38 12.04
C PHE A 722 -22.13 20.53 12.05
N ASN A 723 -21.57 21.24 11.06
CA ASN A 723 -20.13 21.48 10.97
C ASN A 723 -19.58 22.17 12.21
N GLU A 724 -20.29 23.19 12.73
CA GLU A 724 -19.94 23.88 13.98
C GLU A 724 -19.73 22.87 15.12
N LYS A 725 -20.69 21.97 15.35
CA LYS A 725 -20.62 21.00 16.45
C LYS A 725 -19.57 19.91 16.22
N ILE A 726 -19.46 19.43 14.98
CA ILE A 726 -18.46 18.43 14.60
C ILE A 726 -17.05 18.96 14.83
N TYR A 727 -16.74 20.14 14.29
CA TYR A 727 -15.39 20.68 14.36
C TYR A 727 -15.00 21.13 15.77
N LEU A 728 -15.94 21.62 16.57
CA LEU A 728 -15.70 21.86 18.00
C LEU A 728 -15.34 20.57 18.73
N PHE A 729 -16.12 19.51 18.55
CA PHE A 729 -15.83 18.22 19.16
C PHE A 729 -14.47 17.67 18.71
N LEU A 730 -14.18 17.70 17.40
CA LEU A 730 -12.92 17.20 16.84
C LEU A 730 -11.70 17.95 17.36
N TRP A 731 -11.80 19.27 17.51
CA TRP A 731 -10.69 20.08 18.02
C TRP A 731 -10.29 19.66 19.45
N TRP A 732 -11.27 19.51 20.34
CA TRP A 732 -11.04 19.05 21.71
C TRP A 732 -10.55 17.60 21.77
N TRP A 733 -11.09 16.75 20.91
CA TRP A 733 -10.66 15.36 20.79
C TRP A 733 -9.19 15.25 20.36
N PHE A 734 -8.76 16.02 19.35
CA PHE A 734 -7.36 16.07 18.93
C PHE A 734 -6.44 16.63 20.00
N PHE A 735 -6.91 17.60 20.80
CA PHE A 735 -6.13 18.14 21.90
C PHE A 735 -5.82 17.06 22.95
N ILE A 736 -6.83 16.27 23.33
CA ILE A 736 -6.67 15.15 24.26
C ILE A 736 -5.74 14.07 23.68
N ILE A 737 -5.94 13.67 22.42
CA ILE A 737 -5.08 12.70 21.74
C ILE A 737 -3.63 13.19 21.71
N SER A 738 -3.40 14.47 21.41
CA SER A 738 -2.07 15.08 21.39
C SER A 738 -1.33 14.83 22.70
N ILE A 739 -1.94 15.17 23.84
CA ILE A 739 -1.34 15.00 25.17
C ILE A 739 -0.94 13.54 25.41
N PHE A 740 -1.84 12.59 25.19
CA PHE A 740 -1.54 11.16 25.39
C PHE A 740 -0.45 10.64 24.46
N THR A 741 -0.40 11.14 23.21
CA THR A 741 0.59 10.74 22.21
C THR A 741 1.99 11.21 22.59
N PHE A 742 2.12 12.46 23.02
CA PHE A 742 3.38 13.01 23.50
C PHE A 742 3.89 12.23 24.72
N LEU A 743 3.06 11.99 25.72
CA LEU A 743 3.45 11.22 26.91
C LEU A 743 3.87 9.79 26.56
N ASN A 744 3.16 9.12 25.65
CA ASN A 744 3.48 7.77 25.21
C ASN A 744 4.83 7.70 24.47
N PHE A 745 5.12 8.68 23.61
CA PHE A 745 6.39 8.74 22.87
C PHE A 745 7.58 8.88 23.81
N PHE A 746 7.53 9.82 24.77
CA PHE A 746 8.61 10.01 25.73
C PHE A 746 8.79 8.79 26.65
N TYR A 747 7.70 8.13 27.06
CA TYR A 747 7.77 6.87 27.80
C TYR A 747 8.55 5.80 27.02
N TRP A 748 8.24 5.60 25.74
CA TRP A 748 8.93 4.61 24.92
C TRP A 748 10.37 4.97 24.61
N ILE A 749 10.69 6.24 24.39
CA ILE A 749 12.10 6.69 24.29
C ILE A 749 12.85 6.30 25.57
N PHE A 750 12.30 6.64 26.73
CA PHE A 750 12.96 6.39 28.00
C PHE A 750 13.18 4.88 28.25
N VAL A 751 12.16 4.05 28.01
CA VAL A 751 12.24 2.61 28.21
C VAL A 751 13.15 1.92 27.19
N SER A 752 13.13 2.34 25.92
CA SER A 752 13.86 1.68 24.84
C SER A 752 15.34 2.04 24.80
N PHE A 753 15.75 3.25 25.18
CA PHE A 753 17.17 3.64 25.17
C PHE A 753 17.87 3.44 26.51
N ASN A 754 17.13 3.48 27.63
CA ASN A 754 17.74 3.32 28.94
C ASN A 754 18.03 1.84 29.25
N GLN A 755 19.30 1.45 29.15
CA GLN A 755 19.74 0.08 29.38
C GLN A 755 19.41 -0.42 30.79
N ASN A 756 19.40 0.46 31.80
CA ASN A 756 19.07 0.07 33.17
C ASN A 756 17.61 -0.38 33.26
N MET A 757 16.70 0.27 32.52
CA MET A 757 15.28 -0.11 32.48
C MET A 757 15.06 -1.44 31.75
N GLN A 758 15.83 -1.71 30.70
CA GLN A 758 15.79 -3.00 29.99
C GLN A 758 16.26 -4.15 30.89
N VAL A 759 17.38 -3.96 31.59
CA VAL A 759 17.92 -4.95 32.52
C VAL A 759 16.97 -5.15 33.70
N ASN A 760 16.41 -4.08 34.27
CA ASN A 760 15.45 -4.17 35.36
C ASN A 760 14.17 -4.91 34.95
N PHE A 761 13.67 -4.67 33.74
CA PHE A 761 12.54 -5.40 33.18
C PHE A 761 12.81 -6.91 33.17
N ILE A 762 13.88 -7.36 32.51
CA ILE A 762 14.21 -8.80 32.43
C ILE A 762 14.55 -9.39 33.80
N SER A 763 15.27 -8.64 34.64
CA SER A 763 15.63 -9.07 36.00
C SER A 763 14.39 -9.32 36.85
N ARG A 764 13.31 -8.54 36.69
CA ARG A 764 12.06 -8.74 37.44
C ARG A 764 11.43 -10.09 37.11
N TYR A 765 11.33 -10.46 35.83
CA TYR A 765 10.78 -11.76 35.42
C TYR A 765 11.67 -12.94 35.84
N LEU A 766 12.99 -12.79 35.75
CA LEU A 766 13.91 -13.86 36.17
C LEU A 766 13.89 -14.09 37.69
N ARG A 767 13.69 -13.04 38.50
CA ARG A 767 13.51 -13.16 39.96
C ARG A 767 12.25 -13.95 40.31
N VAL A 768 11.14 -13.70 39.63
CA VAL A 768 9.88 -14.44 39.85
C VAL A 768 10.03 -15.92 39.48
N SER A 769 10.95 -16.26 38.57
CA SER A 769 11.20 -17.65 38.18
C SER A 769 12.16 -18.44 39.08
N ASP A 770 12.59 -17.86 40.20
CA ASP A 770 13.57 -18.40 41.18
C ASP A 770 14.92 -18.82 40.57
N LYS A 771 15.29 -18.25 39.42
CA LYS A 771 16.56 -18.56 38.73
C LYS A 771 17.73 -17.68 39.14
N ILE A 772 17.49 -16.56 39.82
CA ILE A 772 18.49 -15.53 40.12
C ILE A 772 18.29 -14.98 41.54
N SER A 773 19.38 -14.80 42.28
CA SER A 773 19.43 -14.18 43.62
C SER A 773 19.92 -12.72 43.53
N ASP A 774 19.77 -11.92 44.60
CA ASP A 774 20.15 -10.49 44.64
C ASP A 774 21.68 -10.23 44.70
N THR A 775 22.49 -11.04 44.02
CA THR A 775 23.95 -10.91 44.04
C THR A 775 24.45 -10.02 42.88
N LEU A 776 25.40 -9.12 43.17
CA LEU A 776 26.09 -8.27 42.19
C LEU A 776 26.68 -9.02 40.96
N PRO A 777 27.31 -10.20 41.09
CA PRO A 777 27.81 -10.95 39.92
C PRO A 777 26.68 -11.43 39.01
N GLU A 778 25.52 -11.79 39.55
CA GLU A 778 24.37 -12.26 38.76
C GLU A 778 23.73 -11.14 37.95
N GLN A 779 23.61 -9.95 38.51
CA GLN A 779 23.14 -8.77 37.78
C GLN A 779 24.04 -8.44 36.58
N ARG A 780 25.36 -8.64 36.71
CA ARG A 780 26.29 -8.49 35.57
C ARG A 780 26.07 -9.56 34.50
N ARG A 781 25.72 -10.80 34.87
CA ARG A 781 25.37 -11.87 33.91
C ARG A 781 24.09 -11.54 33.16
N VAL A 782 23.06 -11.05 33.85
CA VAL A 782 21.80 -10.58 33.23
C VAL A 782 22.07 -9.42 32.27
N SER A 783 22.89 -8.45 32.69
CA SER A 783 23.28 -7.33 31.81
C SER A 783 23.99 -7.82 30.53
N LYS A 784 24.88 -8.82 30.63
CA LYS A 784 25.52 -9.44 29.45
C LYS A 784 24.51 -10.16 28.56
N PHE A 785 23.59 -10.92 29.13
CA PHE A 785 22.51 -11.61 28.39
C PHE A 785 21.64 -10.61 27.62
N VAL A 786 21.18 -9.55 28.29
CA VAL A 786 20.37 -8.49 27.68
C VAL A 786 21.12 -7.79 26.55
N ARG A 787 22.38 -7.42 26.76
CA ARG A 787 23.16 -6.65 25.77
C ARG A 787 23.64 -7.47 24.57
N ARG A 788 23.98 -8.75 24.76
CA ARG A 788 24.63 -9.57 23.72
C ARG A 788 23.68 -10.53 23.02
N GLU A 789 22.79 -11.19 23.76
CA GLU A 789 21.88 -12.19 23.19
C GLU A 789 20.55 -11.57 22.76
N LEU A 790 19.85 -10.89 23.67
CA LEU A 790 18.52 -10.33 23.39
C LEU A 790 18.59 -9.05 22.56
N ARG A 791 19.53 -8.14 22.86
CA ARG A 791 19.62 -6.79 22.29
C ARG A 791 18.34 -5.97 22.53
N PRO A 792 18.28 -4.67 22.15
CA PRO A 792 17.07 -3.87 22.30
C PRO A 792 15.84 -4.49 21.63
N ASP A 793 16.01 -5.07 20.43
CA ASP A 793 14.90 -5.68 19.67
C ASP A 793 14.28 -6.91 20.38
N GLY A 794 15.09 -7.78 21.00
CA GLY A 794 14.58 -8.91 21.77
C GLY A 794 13.86 -8.48 23.05
N VAL A 795 14.39 -7.47 23.76
CA VAL A 795 13.72 -6.91 24.95
C VAL A 795 12.40 -6.23 24.57
N PHE A 796 12.37 -5.50 23.46
CA PHE A 796 11.16 -4.90 22.92
C PHE A 796 10.11 -5.96 22.59
N LEU A 797 10.50 -7.02 21.86
CA LEU A 797 9.61 -8.13 21.50
C LEU A 797 9.03 -8.80 22.74
N LEU A 798 9.84 -9.08 23.76
CA LEU A 798 9.38 -9.65 25.03
C LEU A 798 8.40 -8.74 25.78
N ARG A 799 8.62 -7.42 25.73
CA ARG A 799 7.70 -6.44 26.32
C ARG A 799 6.35 -6.42 25.58
N ILE A 800 6.36 -6.54 24.26
CA ILE A 800 5.14 -6.66 23.45
C ILE A 800 4.41 -7.97 23.80
N ILE A 801 5.13 -9.10 23.89
CA ILE A 801 4.54 -10.40 24.27
C ILE A 801 3.92 -10.32 25.67
N ALA A 802 4.62 -9.74 26.66
CA ALA A 802 4.09 -9.58 28.02
C ALA A 802 2.79 -8.76 28.05
N SER A 803 2.69 -7.71 27.23
CA SER A 803 1.48 -6.89 27.16
C SER A 803 0.28 -7.54 26.47
N ASN A 804 0.51 -8.56 25.61
CA ASN A 804 -0.55 -9.21 24.81
C ASN A 804 -0.91 -10.62 25.31
N ALA A 805 0.10 -11.45 25.57
CA ALA A 805 -0.06 -12.84 26.06
C ALA A 805 -0.05 -12.95 27.59
N GLY A 806 0.24 -11.85 28.30
CA GLY A 806 0.29 -11.79 29.75
C GLY A 806 1.65 -12.12 30.35
N ASP A 807 1.82 -11.75 31.62
CA ASP A 807 3.10 -11.85 32.35
C ASP A 807 3.56 -13.30 32.60
N ILE A 808 2.62 -14.26 32.70
CA ILE A 808 2.94 -15.67 32.96
C ILE A 808 3.72 -16.26 31.77
N ILE A 809 3.21 -16.06 30.55
CA ILE A 809 3.85 -16.55 29.32
C ILE A 809 5.19 -15.87 29.11
N ALA A 810 5.27 -14.56 29.35
CA ALA A 810 6.54 -13.83 29.29
C ALA A 810 7.58 -14.39 30.29
N THR A 811 7.16 -14.75 31.50
CA THR A 811 8.04 -15.35 32.51
C THR A 811 8.58 -16.70 32.07
N GLU A 812 7.71 -17.61 31.60
CA GLU A 812 8.11 -18.94 31.11
C GLU A 812 9.08 -18.80 29.91
N LEU A 813 8.81 -17.87 28.99
CA LEU A 813 9.62 -17.66 27.80
C LEU A 813 11.00 -17.04 28.11
N ILE A 814 11.06 -16.05 29.01
CA ILE A 814 12.33 -15.46 29.47
C ILE A 814 13.17 -16.50 30.20
N LYS A 815 12.54 -17.35 31.02
CA LYS A 815 13.19 -18.46 31.73
C LYS A 815 13.82 -19.44 30.74
N ASP A 816 13.09 -19.88 29.71
CA ASP A 816 13.61 -20.80 28.70
C ASP A 816 14.80 -20.19 27.93
N LEU A 817 14.68 -18.94 27.49
CA LEU A 817 15.79 -18.23 26.82
C LEU A 817 17.03 -18.11 27.72
N TRP A 818 16.85 -17.83 29.01
CA TRP A 818 17.93 -17.75 29.98
C TRP A 818 18.62 -19.09 30.21
N THR A 819 17.87 -20.19 30.38
CA THR A 819 18.45 -21.52 30.63
C THR A 819 19.34 -21.98 29.47
N VAL A 820 18.95 -21.69 28.23
CA VAL A 820 19.75 -21.99 27.04
C VAL A 820 21.03 -21.16 26.99
N TYR A 821 20.96 -19.89 27.38
CA TYR A 821 22.14 -19.02 27.47
C TYR A 821 23.11 -19.47 28.56
N ASP A 822 22.60 -19.80 29.74
CA ASP A 822 23.42 -20.25 30.87
C ASP A 822 24.15 -21.57 30.57
N ALA A 823 23.46 -22.50 29.91
CA ALA A 823 24.07 -23.75 29.43
C ALA A 823 25.23 -23.50 28.44
N LYS A 824 25.11 -22.51 27.54
CA LYS A 824 26.18 -22.14 26.60
C LYS A 824 27.39 -21.52 27.27
N GLN A 825 27.20 -20.79 28.39
CA GLN A 825 28.32 -20.18 29.13
C GLN A 825 29.06 -21.20 29.99
N ASN A 826 28.37 -22.22 30.51
CA ASN A 826 28.97 -23.27 31.35
C ASN A 826 29.74 -24.34 30.55
N HIS A 827 29.49 -24.47 29.24
CA HIS A 827 30.26 -25.31 28.31
C HIS A 827 30.77 -24.49 27.11
N PRO A 828 31.91 -23.79 27.23
CA PRO A 828 32.52 -23.13 26.09
C PRO A 828 32.99 -24.18 25.08
N THR A 829 32.41 -24.18 23.88
CA THR A 829 33.04 -24.81 22.72
C THR A 829 34.40 -24.14 22.49
N PRO A 830 35.46 -24.89 22.17
CA PRO A 830 36.78 -24.29 21.96
C PRO A 830 36.70 -23.26 20.82
N PRO A 831 37.45 -22.14 20.92
CA PRO A 831 37.44 -21.11 19.89
C PRO A 831 37.89 -21.70 18.54
N PRO A 832 37.38 -21.16 17.41
CA PRO A 832 37.90 -21.54 16.10
C PRO A 832 39.40 -21.29 16.08
N VAL A 833 40.15 -22.30 15.63
CA VAL A 833 41.60 -22.29 15.49
C VAL A 833 42.00 -21.02 14.74
N GLN A 834 42.67 -20.10 15.43
CA GLN A 834 43.34 -18.98 14.78
C GLN A 834 44.33 -19.57 13.79
N SER A 835 44.18 -19.21 12.52
CA SER A 835 45.14 -19.52 11.48
C SER A 835 46.53 -19.08 11.95
N LYS A 836 47.44 -20.04 12.03
CA LYS A 836 48.87 -19.79 12.19
C LYS A 836 49.29 -18.85 11.06
N LYS A 837 49.56 -17.59 11.39
CA LYS A 837 50.36 -16.73 10.51
C LYS A 837 51.71 -17.41 10.31
N ASN A 838 52.05 -17.58 9.04
CA ASN A 838 53.26 -18.21 8.54
C ASN A 838 54.51 -17.76 9.28
N MET A 839 55.21 -18.72 9.87
CA MET A 839 56.60 -18.58 10.28
C MET A 839 57.44 -19.00 9.07
N ASN A 840 57.80 -18.04 8.22
CA ASN A 840 58.78 -18.27 7.17
C ASN A 840 60.18 -18.21 7.79
N TYR A 841 60.90 -19.30 7.56
CA TYR A 841 62.35 -19.38 7.66
C TYR A 841 62.98 -18.40 6.68
N ASP A 842 63.84 -17.51 7.17
CA ASP A 842 64.98 -17.01 6.41
C ASP A 842 66.22 -17.11 7.28
N LYS A 843 67.16 -17.95 6.83
CA LYS A 843 68.56 -17.93 7.22
C LYS A 843 69.25 -16.91 6.34
N ASN A 844 69.83 -15.86 6.91
CA ASN A 844 71.27 -15.57 6.80
C ASN A 844 71.65 -14.21 7.41
N ASP A 845 72.85 -14.25 7.97
CA ASP A 845 73.82 -13.17 8.19
C ASP A 845 73.81 -12.31 9.48
N GLN A 846 74.83 -12.66 10.28
CA GLN A 846 75.82 -11.81 10.97
C GLN A 846 75.45 -11.12 12.29
N SER A 847 76.18 -11.56 13.33
CA SER A 847 76.39 -10.91 14.63
C SER A 847 77.33 -9.69 14.50
N PRO A 848 77.78 -9.02 15.60
CA PRO A 848 77.41 -9.10 17.02
C PRO A 848 77.21 -7.69 17.65
N TYR A 849 76.89 -7.65 18.96
CA TYR A 849 77.35 -6.71 20.02
C TYR A 849 76.26 -6.67 21.12
N LYS A 850 76.38 -7.48 22.18
CA LYS A 850 77.02 -7.23 23.48
C LYS A 850 76.43 -6.05 24.28
N GLU A 851 75.86 -6.41 25.44
CA GLU A 851 75.90 -5.77 26.79
C GLU A 851 74.51 -5.76 27.44
N GLU A 852 74.22 -6.66 28.39
CA GLU A 852 74.54 -6.65 29.84
C GLU A 852 73.55 -5.87 30.73
N LYS A 853 72.86 -6.66 31.58
CA LYS A 853 72.42 -6.40 32.98
C LYS A 853 71.43 -5.25 33.32
N MET A 854 70.21 -5.71 33.68
CA MET A 854 69.57 -5.66 35.02
C MET A 854 69.25 -4.30 35.70
N PRO A 855 68.37 -4.27 36.74
CA PRO A 855 67.23 -3.36 36.80
C PRO A 855 67.38 -2.33 37.93
N LEU A 856 66.49 -1.33 37.99
CA LEU A 856 66.27 -0.60 39.23
C LEU A 856 64.81 -0.20 39.40
N ALA A 857 64.31 -0.60 40.57
CA ALA A 857 63.04 -0.25 41.15
C ALA A 857 63.02 1.22 41.62
N GLY A 858 61.81 1.71 41.87
CA GLY A 858 61.57 2.59 43.02
C GLY A 858 61.06 4.00 42.71
N SER A 859 59.91 4.30 43.34
CA SER A 859 59.39 5.62 43.73
C SER A 859 59.11 6.63 42.61
N HIS A 860 57.84 6.87 42.29
CA HIS A 860 56.90 7.69 43.07
C HIS A 860 55.46 7.43 42.62
#